data_AF-A0A9D6YVM4-F1
#
_entry.id   AF-A0A9D6YVM4-F1
#
_cell.length_a   1.000
_cell.length_b   1.000
_cell.length_c   1.000
_cell.angle_alpha   90.00
_cell.angle_beta   90.00
_cell.angle_gamma   90.00
#
_symmetry.space_group_name_H-M   'P 1'
#
loop_
_entity.id
_entity.type
_entity.pdbx_description
1 polymer ?
#
loop_
_entity_poly.entity_id
_entity_poly.type
_entity_poly.pdbx_seq_one_letter_code
_entity_poly.pdbx_strand_id
1 'polypeptide(L)'
;MRSWKRVEGLLLAVLAVSPALPAQDLAARLREAEVRGEARQVRQELENAVKGNPRDVATLALHADYLDQRRDPGARAAYERLLAAAGQGSAQGKAALRRLAVLDLLAGDRAAAAKRLAALNDPEVALAAGTATVKGLPTGSVEIPGPMRSFARMAALSPDLPPGDALLALARNVVTNGYQAVSGSDSLEPTEYLKFAGESKVIQLENCNSTRTGELLKILGFRMRGGCGSDVVLETVNATRAFLAMDSGFPLAELEQALRTNRPFTLDYKPTRVPVLYSSEYWLSAKEKQSGVFIDAFLNDPSLCRLYLGLAKLDPETAEEMKKALPVTRIRAFAHVFDFFGGMFRIREGKVGAPGGARSAAAWSELAGASPDDGVKFVEKLVTKDDGWLASYYDSLSRIHGPVAEYLTEPSRLKRFYAALRGKVTSPGPARPVFRANTDLMLLTTRLQVKDGKPHIPGGIEVWKRLFIESPHGKYDGKLTRSAAGWKEADDVLEALFGLSRKAVENEPLKIYLAISDVDRRRAKPLEQSTVERMVNRWRAFGGQYPLFSETPAVSDKTILLYLDAAQAVSELRDNGTKSDAAGIMQSLAGMWQVLVRQRLIPAGQADATLVAVLEPFLKSRSAAELFDSGRNGVATLQKAAGVAAGANPQDRMLDLMAGAVNPADEETHQALLTEMMRGFEAQKLVSLKVLFDLDDHLAAAARGDKGNTALTNRLVARVSDLNLPKASLSSQERNAFAFGYWTEKHIENQRKLNFRAVIEKAANQPEKLKDARGLLTPLLRDTLVGLLYIHYAPPGAQVLYTNPLFARSHDFIGIQGNNQTWKPTEVLGSGWPSSAGGRLVGSLIHLPYALAEAEQNFLIPTREQALIWGDLVPQMLVSSKLPRFWNVEPVQTHYVGLHMRVGETLLAESAFSAGTLRRTVEVLDRVAPPARVRRVADHLAAGEVTAAMEQVTPSELYQLGVAGVQQGFGGGIPAAGEIRRLEAAAPQLCSQTAVSESFGTPKPTLTNSQHPELLYLRTFPTLMGYSSRILAESWESNNLFFASLADELYLSPSQLNVLLPEWTQRTVEQIFATHLEDWPALLRSMRTIADGVRAQTRKLQALETKAGL
;
A
#
# COMPACT_ATOMS: atom_id res chain seq x y z
N MET A 1 33.56 11.72 55.37
CA MET A 1 33.75 11.39 56.80
C MET A 1 32.37 11.18 57.43
N ARG A 2 32.22 10.19 58.34
CA ARG A 2 31.30 10.14 59.52
C ARG A 2 29.84 10.67 59.34
N SER A 3 28.81 9.81 59.28
CA SER A 3 28.00 9.26 60.42
C SER A 3 27.04 10.28 61.06
N TRP A 4 25.77 10.03 61.43
CA TRP A 4 24.94 8.82 61.67
C TRP A 4 23.43 9.26 61.66
N LYS A 5 22.47 8.53 61.07
CA LYS A 5 21.63 7.40 61.58
C LYS A 5 20.41 7.75 62.47
N ARG A 6 19.29 7.07 62.13
CA ARG A 6 18.10 6.67 62.93
C ARG A 6 16.93 7.64 63.13
N VAL A 7 15.86 7.39 62.35
CA VAL A 7 14.49 7.25 62.85
C VAL A 7 13.93 5.95 62.26
N GLU A 8 13.55 5.00 63.11
CA GLU A 8 12.89 3.74 62.75
C GLU A 8 11.74 3.50 63.75
N GLY A 9 10.62 2.97 63.27
CA GLY A 9 9.62 2.29 64.12
C GLY A 9 8.53 3.14 64.77
N LEU A 10 7.51 3.54 63.99
CA LEU A 10 6.08 3.27 64.27
C LEU A 10 5.21 3.87 63.14
N LEU A 11 4.80 3.06 62.16
CA LEU A 11 3.63 3.28 61.28
C LEU A 11 3.48 2.06 60.34
N LEU A 12 3.25 0.91 60.96
CA LEU A 12 2.85 -0.33 60.29
C LEU A 12 1.41 -0.64 60.74
N ALA A 13 0.57 -1.11 59.82
CA ALA A 13 -0.87 -1.38 59.99
C ALA A 13 -1.82 -0.16 60.07
N VAL A 14 -1.91 0.60 58.96
CA VAL A 14 -3.24 1.00 58.46
C VAL A 14 -3.51 0.18 57.21
N LEU A 15 -4.30 -0.89 57.39
CA LEU A 15 -4.88 -1.63 56.28
C LEU A 15 -5.88 -0.72 55.56
N ALA A 16 -5.53 -0.28 54.36
CA ALA A 16 -6.45 0.38 53.45
C ALA A 16 -7.45 -0.65 52.90
N VAL A 17 -8.44 -1.01 53.73
CA VAL A 17 -9.65 -1.71 53.28
C VAL A 17 -10.49 -0.70 52.51
N SER A 18 -10.16 -0.52 51.23
CA SER A 18 -11.07 0.15 50.29
C SER A 18 -12.37 -0.65 50.27
N PRO A 19 -13.55 -0.04 50.53
CA PRO A 19 -14.80 -0.76 50.43
C PRO A 19 -14.98 -1.28 49.00
N ALA A 20 -15.35 -2.56 48.87
CA ALA A 20 -15.59 -3.16 47.57
C ALA A 20 -16.79 -2.48 46.91
N LEU A 21 -16.51 -1.68 45.88
CA LEU A 21 -17.55 -1.06 45.05
C LEU A 21 -18.37 -2.15 44.35
N PRO A 22 -19.69 -1.96 44.16
CA PRO A 22 -20.48 -2.81 43.28
C PRO A 22 -19.85 -2.93 41.89
N ALA A 23 -19.85 -4.13 41.31
CA ALA A 23 -19.21 -4.38 40.02
C ALA A 23 -19.76 -3.50 38.86
N GLN A 24 -20.99 -3.00 38.98
CA GLN A 24 -21.58 -2.05 38.04
C GLN A 24 -20.95 -0.65 38.13
N ASP A 25 -20.68 -0.15 39.33
CA ASP A 25 -20.03 1.15 39.56
C ASP A 25 -18.56 1.09 39.13
N LEU A 26 -17.90 -0.03 39.42
CA LEU A 26 -16.55 -0.31 38.92
C LEU A 26 -16.53 -0.30 37.38
N ALA A 27 -17.44 -1.03 36.72
CA ALA A 27 -17.53 -1.06 35.26
C ALA A 27 -17.81 0.33 34.65
N ALA A 28 -18.66 1.15 35.27
CA ALA A 28 -18.92 2.51 34.82
C ALA A 28 -17.65 3.38 34.90
N ARG A 29 -16.95 3.38 36.04
CA ARG A 29 -15.72 4.16 36.25
C ARG A 29 -14.60 3.76 35.29
N LEU A 30 -14.41 2.45 35.10
CA LEU A 30 -13.39 1.93 34.19
C LEU A 30 -13.67 2.34 32.74
N ARG A 31 -14.93 2.32 32.30
CA ARG A 31 -15.32 2.77 30.95
C ARG A 31 -15.07 4.26 30.71
N GLU A 32 -15.28 5.11 31.71
CA GLU A 32 -14.93 6.54 31.61
C GLU A 32 -13.42 6.73 31.45
N ALA A 33 -12.62 5.98 32.21
CA ALA A 33 -11.17 5.98 32.10
C ALA A 33 -10.70 5.43 30.74
N GLU A 34 -11.33 4.39 30.19
CA GLU A 34 -11.05 3.90 28.83
C GLU A 34 -11.35 4.94 27.74
N VAL A 35 -12.46 5.68 27.85
CA VAL A 35 -12.80 6.78 26.92
C VAL A 35 -11.76 7.91 27.01
N ARG A 36 -11.20 8.18 28.19
CA ARG A 36 -10.06 9.10 28.37
C ARG A 36 -8.70 8.53 27.92
N GLY A 37 -8.64 7.27 27.46
CA GLY A 37 -7.40 6.61 27.04
C GLY A 37 -6.53 6.04 28.17
N GLU A 38 -7.03 6.02 29.41
CA GLU A 38 -6.29 5.61 30.62
C GLU A 38 -6.14 4.08 30.75
N ALA A 39 -6.06 3.34 29.65
CA ALA A 39 -6.15 1.88 29.62
C ALA A 39 -5.09 1.15 30.49
N ARG A 40 -3.88 1.71 30.66
CA ARG A 40 -2.91 1.13 31.61
C ARG A 40 -3.38 1.21 33.07
N GLN A 41 -4.05 2.31 33.44
CA GLN A 41 -4.65 2.47 34.77
C GLN A 41 -5.87 1.54 34.92
N VAL A 42 -6.74 1.46 33.92
CA VAL A 42 -7.90 0.55 33.89
C VAL A 42 -7.47 -0.90 34.13
N ARG A 43 -6.40 -1.36 33.47
CA ARG A 43 -5.78 -2.66 33.73
C ARG A 43 -5.38 -2.82 35.20
N GLN A 44 -4.63 -1.86 35.73
CA GLN A 44 -4.11 -1.93 37.11
C GLN A 44 -5.24 -1.94 38.14
N GLU A 45 -6.31 -1.18 37.91
CA GLU A 45 -7.51 -1.14 38.74
C GLU A 45 -8.27 -2.46 38.70
N LEU A 46 -8.46 -3.06 37.52
CA LEU A 46 -9.06 -4.39 37.38
C LEU A 46 -8.23 -5.48 38.06
N GLU A 47 -6.90 -5.48 37.88
CA GLU A 47 -6.01 -6.43 38.56
C GLU A 47 -6.08 -6.28 40.09
N ASN A 48 -6.22 -5.06 40.60
CA ASN A 48 -6.38 -4.79 42.03
C ASN A 48 -7.77 -5.20 42.54
N ALA A 49 -8.83 -4.98 41.76
CA ALA A 49 -10.18 -5.44 42.09
C ALA A 49 -10.25 -6.98 42.17
N VAL A 50 -9.64 -7.69 41.21
CA VAL A 50 -9.53 -9.16 41.21
C VAL A 50 -8.70 -9.65 42.40
N LYS A 51 -7.62 -8.96 42.80
CA LYS A 51 -6.86 -9.29 44.01
C LYS A 51 -7.69 -9.09 45.28
N GLY A 52 -8.49 -8.02 45.34
CA GLY A 52 -9.35 -7.70 46.48
C GLY A 52 -10.55 -8.64 46.63
N ASN A 53 -11.13 -9.14 45.53
CA ASN A 53 -12.25 -10.08 45.56
C ASN A 53 -12.07 -11.22 44.52
N PRO A 54 -11.22 -12.22 44.80
CA PRO A 54 -10.78 -13.21 43.81
C PRO A 54 -11.82 -14.27 43.42
N ARG A 55 -13.05 -14.19 43.93
CA ARG A 55 -14.16 -15.10 43.59
C ARG A 55 -15.40 -14.38 43.05
N ASP A 56 -15.39 -13.05 42.94
CA ASP A 56 -16.52 -12.34 42.34
C ASP A 56 -16.59 -12.60 40.83
N VAL A 57 -17.65 -13.27 40.41
CA VAL A 57 -17.89 -13.65 39.00
C VAL A 57 -18.01 -12.42 38.11
N ALA A 58 -18.57 -11.31 38.60
CA ALA A 58 -18.73 -10.10 37.80
C ALA A 58 -17.38 -9.40 37.52
N THR A 59 -16.56 -9.20 38.55
CA THR A 59 -15.21 -8.64 38.43
C THR A 59 -14.27 -9.56 37.64
N LEU A 60 -14.36 -10.89 37.82
CA LEU A 60 -13.61 -11.85 37.02
C LEU A 60 -14.00 -11.81 35.54
N ALA A 61 -15.28 -11.62 35.22
CA ALA A 61 -15.76 -11.47 33.85
C ALA A 61 -15.26 -10.16 33.21
N LEU A 62 -15.42 -9.03 33.90
CA LEU A 62 -14.91 -7.73 33.44
C LEU A 62 -13.40 -7.77 33.16
N HIS A 63 -12.61 -8.39 34.04
CA HIS A 63 -11.17 -8.54 33.84
C HIS A 63 -10.82 -9.50 32.69
N ALA A 64 -11.54 -10.60 32.51
CA ALA A 64 -11.31 -11.52 31.39
C ALA A 64 -11.65 -10.87 30.04
N ASP A 65 -12.82 -10.24 29.94
CA ASP A 65 -13.27 -9.51 28.75
C ASP A 65 -12.29 -8.38 28.39
N TYR A 66 -11.82 -7.61 29.38
CA TYR A 66 -10.89 -6.50 29.20
C TYR A 66 -9.54 -6.93 28.60
N LEU A 67 -8.95 -8.02 29.12
CA LEU A 67 -7.70 -8.58 28.62
C LEU A 67 -7.87 -9.13 27.19
N ASP A 68 -9.01 -9.78 26.95
CA ASP A 68 -9.35 -10.41 25.67
C ASP A 68 -9.59 -9.40 24.54
N GLN A 69 -10.29 -8.30 24.84
CA GLN A 69 -10.50 -7.17 23.93
C GLN A 69 -9.18 -6.60 23.38
N ARG A 70 -8.09 -6.70 24.14
CA ARG A 70 -6.75 -6.18 23.79
C ARG A 70 -5.73 -7.27 23.42
N ARG A 71 -6.18 -8.51 23.18
CA ARG A 71 -5.31 -9.67 22.86
C ARG A 71 -4.21 -9.92 23.92
N ASP A 72 -4.44 -9.58 25.18
CA ASP A 72 -3.46 -9.82 26.24
C ASP A 72 -3.30 -11.33 26.50
N PRO A 73 -2.06 -11.86 26.62
CA PRO A 73 -1.83 -13.29 26.82
C PRO A 73 -2.44 -13.85 28.12
N GLY A 74 -2.74 -12.99 29.11
CA GLY A 74 -3.44 -13.36 30.33
C GLY A 74 -4.92 -13.70 30.15
N ALA A 75 -5.55 -13.37 29.01
CA ALA A 75 -6.98 -13.56 28.78
C ALA A 75 -7.43 -15.02 28.98
N ARG A 76 -6.69 -16.01 28.47
CA ARG A 76 -7.02 -17.43 28.66
C ARG A 76 -7.06 -17.80 30.15
N ALA A 77 -6.03 -17.42 30.92
CA ALA A 77 -5.97 -17.69 32.35
C ALA A 77 -7.06 -16.94 33.14
N ALA A 78 -7.48 -15.75 32.69
CA ALA A 78 -8.59 -15.01 33.28
C ALA A 78 -9.93 -15.72 33.06
N TYR A 79 -10.23 -16.18 31.84
CA TYR A 79 -11.43 -16.99 31.56
C TYR A 79 -11.43 -18.34 32.28
N GLU A 80 -10.27 -18.97 32.49
CA GLU A 80 -10.18 -20.19 33.30
C GLU A 80 -10.53 -19.94 34.77
N ARG A 81 -10.08 -18.82 35.35
CA ARG A 81 -10.49 -18.38 36.71
C ARG A 81 -11.97 -18.07 36.79
N LEU A 82 -12.52 -17.37 35.79
CA LEU A 82 -13.95 -17.10 35.68
C LEU A 82 -14.76 -18.40 35.61
N LEU A 83 -14.34 -19.36 34.77
CA LEU A 83 -14.99 -20.66 34.65
C LEU A 83 -14.96 -21.46 35.96
N ALA A 84 -13.83 -21.42 36.67
CA ALA A 84 -13.69 -22.08 37.97
C ALA A 84 -14.58 -21.45 39.06
N ALA A 85 -14.79 -20.12 39.03
CA ALA A 85 -15.67 -19.42 39.97
C ALA A 85 -17.16 -19.54 39.63
N ALA A 86 -17.52 -19.43 38.34
CA ALA A 86 -18.90 -19.45 37.87
C ALA A 86 -19.50 -20.85 37.68
N GLY A 87 -18.65 -21.89 37.55
CA GLY A 87 -19.05 -23.27 37.29
C GLY A 87 -19.58 -23.52 35.87
N GLN A 88 -19.27 -24.68 35.30
CA GLN A 88 -19.53 -25.01 33.88
C GLN A 88 -21.02 -24.93 33.47
N GLY A 89 -21.94 -25.15 34.40
CA GLY A 89 -23.39 -25.14 34.13
C GLY A 89 -24.04 -23.76 34.05
N SER A 90 -23.39 -22.70 34.56
CA SER A 90 -23.95 -21.34 34.57
C SER A 90 -23.85 -20.67 33.19
N ALA A 91 -24.64 -19.62 32.95
CA ALA A 91 -24.57 -18.86 31.70
C ALA A 91 -23.17 -18.27 31.46
N GLN A 92 -22.55 -17.72 32.51
CA GLN A 92 -21.17 -17.20 32.48
C GLN A 92 -20.15 -18.32 32.27
N GLY A 93 -20.32 -19.49 32.89
CA GLY A 93 -19.46 -20.65 32.68
C GLY A 93 -19.52 -21.18 31.24
N LYS A 94 -20.72 -21.25 30.65
CA LYS A 94 -20.89 -21.62 29.23
C LYS A 94 -20.27 -20.59 28.28
N ALA A 95 -20.45 -19.30 28.55
CA ALA A 95 -19.80 -18.23 27.79
C ALA A 95 -18.25 -18.34 27.88
N ALA A 96 -17.71 -18.56 29.07
CA ALA A 96 -16.27 -18.77 29.29
C ALA A 96 -15.75 -20.02 28.59
N LEU A 97 -16.48 -21.15 28.61
CA LEU A 97 -16.12 -22.36 27.86
C LEU A 97 -16.05 -22.12 26.35
N ARG A 98 -17.07 -21.47 25.79
CA ARG A 98 -17.13 -21.11 24.37
C ARG A 98 -15.98 -20.17 23.99
N ARG A 99 -15.69 -19.17 24.84
CA ARG A 99 -14.61 -18.22 24.58
C ARG A 99 -13.22 -18.85 24.71
N LEU A 100 -13.02 -19.74 25.68
CA LEU A 100 -11.80 -20.54 25.80
C LEU A 100 -11.59 -21.40 24.56
N ALA A 101 -12.62 -22.04 24.01
CA ALA A 101 -12.50 -22.81 22.77
C ALA A 101 -12.00 -21.95 21.59
N VAL A 102 -12.50 -20.72 21.47
CA VAL A 102 -12.00 -19.75 20.46
C VAL A 102 -10.54 -19.38 20.71
N LEU A 103 -10.17 -19.05 21.95
CA LEU A 103 -8.78 -18.69 22.31
C LEU A 103 -7.81 -19.87 22.17
N ASP A 104 -8.29 -21.11 22.34
CA ASP A 104 -7.53 -22.33 22.13
C ASP A 104 -7.30 -22.54 20.61
N LEU A 105 -8.34 -22.40 19.77
CA LEU A 105 -8.22 -22.47 18.30
C LEU A 105 -7.34 -21.36 17.69
N LEU A 106 -7.45 -20.12 18.15
CA LEU A 106 -6.63 -18.99 17.68
C LEU A 106 -5.14 -19.17 18.01
N ALA A 107 -4.81 -20.01 18.99
CA ALA A 107 -3.44 -20.40 19.32
C ALA A 107 -2.99 -21.72 18.64
N GLY A 108 -3.85 -22.33 17.81
CA GLY A 108 -3.60 -23.64 17.19
C GLY A 108 -3.83 -24.84 18.11
N ASP A 109 -4.29 -24.66 19.35
CA ASP A 109 -4.56 -25.76 20.30
C ASP A 109 -5.94 -26.36 20.07
N ARG A 110 -6.05 -27.13 18.98
CA ARG A 110 -7.25 -27.87 18.60
C ARG A 110 -7.70 -28.87 19.68
N ALA A 111 -6.76 -29.44 20.43
CA ALA A 111 -7.05 -30.47 21.43
C ALA A 111 -7.71 -29.88 22.67
N ALA A 112 -7.20 -28.75 23.17
CA ALA A 112 -7.86 -27.99 24.23
C ALA A 112 -9.24 -27.50 23.78
N ALA A 113 -9.35 -26.93 22.58
CA ALA A 113 -10.62 -26.46 22.03
C ALA A 113 -11.70 -27.57 21.97
N ALA A 114 -11.36 -28.75 21.45
CA ALA A 114 -12.27 -29.91 21.42
C ALA A 114 -12.78 -30.27 22.82
N LYS A 115 -11.90 -30.24 23.83
CA LYS A 115 -12.25 -30.50 25.24
C LYS A 115 -13.17 -29.43 25.83
N ARG A 116 -12.96 -28.13 25.49
CA ARG A 116 -13.87 -27.04 25.93
C ARG A 116 -15.27 -27.20 25.33
N LEU A 117 -15.35 -27.53 24.04
CA LEU A 117 -16.63 -27.67 23.33
C LEU A 117 -17.41 -28.91 23.80
N ALA A 118 -16.73 -30.02 24.07
CA ALA A 118 -17.34 -31.19 24.71
C ALA A 118 -17.92 -30.86 26.11
N ALA A 119 -17.24 -30.01 26.89
CA ALA A 119 -17.73 -29.55 28.20
C ALA A 119 -18.86 -28.49 28.10
N LEU A 120 -18.98 -27.78 26.98
CA LEU A 120 -20.08 -26.84 26.71
C LEU A 120 -21.42 -27.57 26.53
N ASN A 121 -21.38 -28.78 25.96
CA ASN A 121 -22.52 -29.67 25.70
C ASN A 121 -23.68 -28.96 24.96
N ASP A 122 -23.33 -28.28 23.88
CA ASP A 122 -24.23 -27.53 22.99
C ASP A 122 -24.34 -28.28 21.65
N PRO A 123 -25.53 -28.79 21.26
CA PRO A 123 -25.69 -29.61 20.05
C PRO A 123 -25.55 -28.81 18.74
N GLU A 124 -25.62 -27.48 18.77
CA GLU A 124 -25.37 -26.64 17.60
C GLU A 124 -23.87 -26.40 17.35
N VAL A 125 -23.02 -26.88 18.27
CA VAL A 125 -21.59 -26.58 18.33
C VAL A 125 -20.77 -27.87 18.37
N ALA A 126 -20.08 -28.17 17.26
CA ALA A 126 -19.21 -29.33 17.16
C ALA A 126 -17.97 -29.00 16.32
N LEU A 127 -16.78 -29.15 16.91
CA LEU A 127 -15.54 -29.09 16.15
C LEU A 127 -15.46 -30.29 15.22
N ALA A 128 -15.13 -30.07 13.95
CA ALA A 128 -14.95 -31.16 13.00
C ALA A 128 -13.92 -32.18 13.51
N ALA A 129 -14.19 -33.47 13.31
CA ALA A 129 -13.16 -34.50 13.44
C ALA A 129 -12.06 -34.23 12.40
N GLY A 130 -10.80 -34.30 12.80
CA GLY A 130 -9.62 -33.90 11.98
C GLY A 130 -9.30 -34.79 10.78
N THR A 131 -10.30 -35.52 10.26
CA THR A 131 -10.23 -36.40 9.10
C THR A 131 -10.80 -35.76 7.83
N ALA A 132 -11.42 -34.59 7.93
CA ALA A 132 -11.86 -33.82 6.77
C ALA A 132 -10.65 -33.20 6.06
N THR A 133 -10.20 -33.81 4.96
CA THR A 133 -9.16 -33.22 4.11
C THR A 133 -9.67 -31.94 3.45
N VAL A 134 -8.83 -30.89 3.46
CA VAL A 134 -9.08 -29.64 2.71
C VAL A 134 -9.34 -29.99 1.25
N LYS A 135 -10.53 -29.63 0.74
CA LYS A 135 -10.98 -29.97 -0.62
C LYS A 135 -10.36 -29.05 -1.68
N GLY A 136 -9.03 -29.04 -1.74
CA GLY A 136 -8.29 -28.48 -2.85
C GLY A 136 -8.49 -29.28 -4.14
N LEU A 137 -7.90 -28.79 -5.23
CA LEU A 137 -7.74 -29.59 -6.44
C LEU A 137 -6.91 -30.85 -6.13
N PRO A 138 -7.20 -32.01 -6.73
CA PRO A 138 -6.36 -33.19 -6.59
C PRO A 138 -4.92 -32.86 -6.98
N THR A 139 -3.93 -33.42 -6.28
CA THR A 139 -2.51 -33.22 -6.57
C THR A 139 -1.77 -34.55 -6.70
N GLY A 140 -0.88 -34.60 -7.68
CA GLY A 140 0.15 -35.63 -7.83
C GLY A 140 1.51 -35.10 -7.38
N SER A 141 2.57 -35.83 -7.67
CA SER A 141 3.95 -35.40 -7.40
C SER A 141 4.75 -35.36 -8.70
N VAL A 142 5.65 -34.38 -8.80
CA VAL A 142 6.75 -34.37 -9.79
C VAL A 142 8.06 -34.11 -9.08
N GLU A 143 9.18 -34.36 -9.75
CA GLU A 143 10.52 -34.12 -9.23
C GLU A 143 11.13 -32.88 -9.92
N ILE A 144 11.65 -31.95 -9.11
CA ILE A 144 12.45 -30.81 -9.56
C ILE A 144 13.94 -31.10 -9.35
N PRO A 145 14.84 -30.54 -10.18
CA PRO A 145 16.26 -30.84 -10.10
C PRO A 145 16.89 -30.28 -8.81
N GLY A 146 17.49 -31.17 -8.02
CA GLY A 146 18.19 -30.83 -6.78
C GLY A 146 17.28 -30.47 -5.59
N PRO A 147 17.87 -29.93 -4.51
CA PRO A 147 17.15 -29.53 -3.32
C PRO A 147 16.33 -28.26 -3.57
N MET A 148 15.13 -28.16 -2.97
CA MET A 148 14.21 -27.03 -3.13
C MET A 148 14.89 -25.67 -3.01
N ARG A 149 15.81 -25.49 -2.05
CA ARG A 149 16.51 -24.21 -1.83
C ARG A 149 17.30 -23.76 -3.06
N SER A 150 18.02 -24.67 -3.72
CA SER A 150 18.80 -24.35 -4.91
C SER A 150 17.92 -24.16 -6.14
N PHE A 151 16.88 -25.00 -6.29
CA PHE A 151 15.90 -24.82 -7.35
C PHE A 151 15.17 -23.47 -7.24
N ALA A 152 14.73 -23.11 -6.04
CA ALA A 152 14.02 -21.85 -5.78
C ALA A 152 14.86 -20.64 -6.17
N ARG A 153 16.12 -20.54 -5.71
CA ARG A 153 17.00 -19.43 -6.11
C ARG A 153 17.22 -19.36 -7.63
N MET A 154 17.55 -20.49 -8.27
CA MET A 154 17.77 -20.55 -9.72
C MET A 154 16.53 -20.22 -10.54
N ALA A 155 15.33 -20.48 -10.01
CA ALA A 155 14.05 -20.16 -10.63
C ALA A 155 13.47 -18.79 -10.21
N ALA A 156 14.24 -17.99 -9.47
CA ALA A 156 13.83 -16.70 -8.92
C ALA A 156 12.53 -16.79 -8.08
N LEU A 157 12.44 -17.83 -7.24
CA LEU A 157 11.36 -18.11 -6.29
C LEU A 157 11.81 -17.85 -4.85
N SER A 158 10.89 -17.41 -4.00
CA SER A 158 11.12 -17.26 -2.57
C SER A 158 11.34 -18.62 -1.87
N PRO A 159 12.47 -18.89 -1.19
CA PRO A 159 12.58 -19.96 -0.19
C PRO A 159 11.57 -19.95 0.98
N ASP A 160 10.78 -18.90 1.20
CA ASP A 160 9.64 -18.94 2.15
C ASP A 160 8.33 -19.45 1.49
N LEU A 161 8.37 -19.78 0.19
CA LEU A 161 7.23 -20.30 -0.56
C LEU A 161 6.96 -21.76 -0.15
N PRO A 162 5.72 -22.12 0.23
CA PRO A 162 5.37 -23.51 0.49
C PRO A 162 5.62 -24.40 -0.74
N PRO A 163 6.08 -25.66 -0.60
CA PRO A 163 6.35 -26.53 -1.75
C PRO A 163 5.16 -26.72 -2.70
N GLY A 164 3.93 -26.63 -2.21
CA GLY A 164 2.70 -26.71 -3.02
C GLY A 164 2.49 -25.52 -3.97
N ASP A 165 3.05 -24.35 -3.66
CA ASP A 165 2.93 -23.14 -4.48
C ASP A 165 4.10 -22.98 -5.47
N ALA A 166 5.16 -23.79 -5.34
CA ALA A 166 6.39 -23.69 -6.13
C ALA A 166 6.15 -23.75 -7.65
N LEU A 167 5.38 -24.72 -8.15
CA LEU A 167 5.07 -24.81 -9.58
C LEU A 167 4.16 -23.67 -10.07
N LEU A 168 3.30 -23.13 -9.20
CA LEU A 168 2.43 -22.00 -9.56
C LEU A 168 3.23 -20.71 -9.73
N ALA A 169 4.16 -20.46 -8.80
CA ALA A 169 5.07 -19.33 -8.88
C ALA A 169 6.04 -19.46 -10.07
N LEU A 170 6.58 -20.67 -10.29
CA LEU A 170 7.40 -20.98 -11.46
C LEU A 170 6.65 -20.72 -12.76
N ALA A 171 5.43 -21.22 -12.92
CA ALA A 171 4.61 -21.01 -14.10
C ALA A 171 4.39 -19.52 -14.39
N ARG A 172 4.23 -18.70 -13.35
CA ARG A 172 4.13 -17.25 -13.46
C ARG A 172 5.42 -16.66 -14.01
N ASN A 173 6.58 -16.98 -13.43
CA ASN A 173 7.89 -16.51 -13.88
C ASN A 173 8.16 -16.90 -15.36
N VAL A 174 7.82 -18.13 -15.78
CA VAL A 174 7.94 -18.56 -17.19
C VAL A 174 7.07 -17.70 -18.12
N VAL A 175 5.84 -17.35 -17.71
CA VAL A 175 4.89 -16.58 -18.53
C VAL A 175 5.20 -15.08 -18.56
N THR A 176 5.67 -14.48 -17.47
CA THR A 176 5.93 -13.03 -17.40
C THR A 176 7.30 -12.65 -17.93
N ASN A 177 8.33 -13.42 -17.59
CA ASN A 177 9.72 -13.04 -17.82
C ASN A 177 10.34 -13.82 -19.00
N GLY A 178 9.74 -14.96 -19.37
CA GLY A 178 10.30 -15.91 -20.31
C GLY A 178 11.44 -16.72 -19.67
N TYR A 179 11.24 -18.02 -19.47
CA TYR A 179 12.33 -18.88 -18.99
C TYR A 179 13.17 -19.38 -20.17
N GLN A 180 14.14 -18.58 -20.58
CA GLN A 180 15.19 -19.00 -21.52
C GLN A 180 16.47 -19.25 -20.74
N ALA A 181 16.73 -20.51 -20.40
CA ALA A 181 18.10 -20.94 -20.08
C ALA A 181 18.96 -20.66 -21.33
N VAL A 182 19.92 -19.75 -21.21
CA VAL A 182 20.79 -19.35 -22.33
C VAL A 182 21.64 -20.56 -22.73
N SER A 183 21.25 -21.26 -23.80
CA SER A 183 21.97 -22.42 -24.33
C SER A 183 23.23 -21.97 -25.09
N GLY A 184 24.23 -21.50 -24.34
CA GLY A 184 25.56 -21.13 -24.81
C GLY A 184 26.64 -21.93 -24.07
N SER A 185 27.71 -22.30 -24.78
CA SER A 185 28.78 -23.20 -24.29
C SER A 185 29.52 -22.71 -23.03
N ASP A 186 29.44 -21.43 -22.71
CA ASP A 186 30.12 -20.82 -21.55
C ASP A 186 29.22 -20.69 -20.30
N SER A 187 27.96 -21.11 -20.39
CA SER A 187 27.01 -21.13 -19.27
C SER A 187 27.14 -22.42 -18.43
N LEU A 188 26.63 -22.39 -17.19
CA LEU A 188 26.46 -23.59 -16.37
C LEU A 188 25.09 -24.20 -16.68
N GLU A 189 25.02 -25.45 -17.15
CA GLU A 189 23.71 -26.09 -17.27
C GLU A 189 23.13 -26.37 -15.86
N PRO A 190 21.83 -26.10 -15.60
CA PRO A 190 21.22 -26.35 -14.28
C PRO A 190 21.29 -27.79 -13.77
N THR A 191 21.71 -28.74 -14.62
CA THR A 191 21.87 -30.16 -14.29
C THR A 191 23.33 -30.58 -14.04
N GLU A 192 24.34 -29.70 -14.16
CA GLU A 192 25.75 -30.07 -13.97
C GLU A 192 26.01 -30.70 -12.59
N TYR A 193 25.40 -30.16 -11.52
CA TYR A 193 25.49 -30.75 -10.17
C TYR A 193 24.84 -32.14 -10.06
N LEU A 194 23.71 -32.37 -10.74
CA LEU A 194 23.02 -33.68 -10.77
C LEU A 194 23.75 -34.73 -11.61
N LYS A 195 24.52 -34.29 -12.62
CA LYS A 195 25.45 -35.12 -13.41
C LYS A 195 26.64 -35.50 -12.54
N PHE A 196 27.26 -34.53 -11.85
CA PHE A 196 28.41 -34.73 -10.97
C PHE A 196 28.13 -35.60 -9.72
N ALA A 197 26.91 -35.50 -9.17
CA ALA A 197 26.45 -36.32 -8.05
C ALA A 197 26.21 -37.80 -8.42
N GLY A 198 26.30 -38.17 -9.70
CA GLY A 198 26.19 -39.55 -10.17
C GLY A 198 24.81 -40.17 -9.92
N GLU A 199 24.76 -41.49 -9.72
CA GLU A 199 23.52 -42.23 -9.45
C GLU A 199 22.98 -41.99 -8.03
N SER A 200 23.87 -41.85 -7.04
CA SER A 200 23.49 -41.62 -5.63
C SER A 200 22.80 -40.26 -5.38
N LYS A 201 22.98 -39.30 -6.29
CA LYS A 201 22.55 -37.89 -6.16
C LYS A 201 23.09 -37.19 -4.90
N VAL A 202 24.23 -37.64 -4.39
CA VAL A 202 24.98 -36.98 -3.32
C VAL A 202 26.34 -36.54 -3.86
N ILE A 203 26.69 -35.28 -3.65
CA ILE A 203 28.02 -34.74 -3.94
C ILE A 203 28.91 -35.12 -2.76
N GLN A 204 29.90 -35.98 -2.99
CA GLN A 204 30.85 -36.42 -1.97
C GLN A 204 32.29 -36.18 -2.44
N LEU A 205 33.06 -35.48 -1.60
CA LEU A 205 34.51 -35.33 -1.72
C LEU A 205 35.16 -35.91 -0.46
N GLU A 206 36.15 -36.78 -0.62
CA GLU A 206 36.81 -37.46 0.50
C GLU A 206 37.89 -36.60 1.16
N ASN A 207 38.62 -35.81 0.36
CA ASN A 207 39.76 -34.99 0.76
C ASN A 207 40.03 -33.88 -0.28
N CYS A 208 40.87 -32.89 0.06
CA CYS A 208 41.13 -31.77 -0.85
C CYS A 208 42.01 -32.10 -2.07
N ASN A 209 42.73 -33.22 -2.09
CA ASN A 209 43.64 -33.61 -3.18
C ASN A 209 43.03 -34.59 -4.19
N SER A 210 41.70 -34.80 -4.18
CA SER A 210 41.05 -35.71 -5.12
C SER A 210 40.79 -35.08 -6.50
N THR A 211 40.86 -35.88 -7.58
CA THR A 211 40.48 -35.45 -8.94
C THR A 211 39.05 -34.90 -8.97
N ARG A 212 38.16 -35.54 -8.21
CA ARG A 212 36.74 -35.16 -8.06
C ARG A 212 36.61 -33.75 -7.45
N THR A 213 37.49 -33.37 -6.52
CA THR A 213 37.56 -32.00 -5.97
C THR A 213 37.93 -30.98 -7.06
N GLY A 214 38.93 -31.28 -7.89
CA GLY A 214 39.33 -30.42 -9.01
C GLY A 214 38.23 -30.24 -10.06
N GLU A 215 37.51 -31.32 -10.39
CA GLU A 215 36.35 -31.29 -11.29
C GLU A 215 35.20 -30.44 -10.74
N LEU A 216 34.85 -30.60 -9.46
CA LEU A 216 33.79 -29.79 -8.83
C LEU A 216 34.16 -28.31 -8.84
N LEU A 217 35.39 -27.95 -8.46
CA LEU A 217 35.82 -26.56 -8.45
C LEU A 217 35.78 -25.94 -9.86
N LYS A 218 36.17 -26.69 -10.89
CA LYS A 218 36.03 -26.27 -12.30
C LYS A 218 34.57 -26.04 -12.69
N ILE A 219 33.64 -26.92 -12.28
CA ILE A 219 32.20 -26.73 -12.49
C ILE A 219 31.73 -25.42 -11.83
N LEU A 220 32.10 -25.21 -10.56
CA LEU A 220 31.77 -24.03 -9.76
C LEU A 220 32.47 -22.73 -10.22
N GLY A 221 33.44 -22.78 -11.13
CA GLY A 221 34.19 -21.60 -11.61
C GLY A 221 35.36 -21.15 -10.74
N PHE A 222 35.83 -22.01 -9.83
CA PHE A 222 36.95 -21.76 -8.91
C PHE A 222 38.15 -22.66 -9.18
N ARG A 223 39.31 -22.31 -8.62
CA ARG A 223 40.44 -23.22 -8.40
C ARG A 223 40.97 -23.06 -6.97
N MET A 224 41.70 -24.06 -6.47
CA MET A 224 42.51 -23.86 -5.27
C MET A 224 43.74 -23.03 -5.61
N ARG A 225 44.02 -22.04 -4.76
CA ARG A 225 45.29 -21.32 -4.68
C ARG A 225 45.91 -21.62 -3.32
N GLY A 226 47.15 -22.09 -3.32
CA GLY A 226 47.79 -22.73 -2.16
C GLY A 226 47.74 -24.27 -2.23
N GLY A 227 48.38 -24.94 -1.28
CA GLY A 227 48.36 -26.40 -1.15
C GLY A 227 47.12 -26.88 -0.38
N CYS A 228 46.66 -28.11 -0.67
CA CYS A 228 45.58 -28.78 0.06
C CYS A 228 45.88 -28.84 1.57
N GLY A 229 44.95 -28.30 2.39
CA GLY A 229 45.15 -28.06 3.82
C GLY A 229 44.91 -26.59 4.19
N SER A 230 45.55 -26.13 5.27
CA SER A 230 45.34 -24.79 5.86
C SER A 230 45.46 -23.61 4.90
N ASP A 231 46.24 -23.80 3.83
CA ASP A 231 46.67 -22.75 2.91
C ASP A 231 45.74 -22.61 1.69
N VAL A 232 44.66 -23.41 1.62
CA VAL A 232 43.67 -23.35 0.53
C VAL A 232 42.86 -22.06 0.60
N VAL A 233 42.93 -21.29 -0.49
CA VAL A 233 41.98 -20.22 -0.82
C VAL A 233 41.30 -20.55 -2.14
N LEU A 234 39.98 -20.35 -2.24
CA LEU A 234 39.26 -20.50 -3.51
C LEU A 234 39.42 -19.23 -4.37
N GLU A 235 40.13 -19.36 -5.49
CA GLU A 235 40.33 -18.28 -6.46
C GLU A 235 39.33 -18.39 -7.60
N THR A 236 38.61 -17.31 -7.91
CA THR A 236 37.66 -17.27 -9.04
C THR A 236 38.42 -17.28 -10.36
N VAL A 237 38.09 -18.25 -11.23
CA VAL A 237 38.68 -18.38 -12.58
C VAL A 237 37.66 -18.30 -13.71
N ASN A 238 36.37 -18.47 -13.41
CA ASN A 238 35.27 -18.15 -14.31
C ASN A 238 34.20 -17.40 -13.51
N ALA A 239 34.12 -16.09 -13.71
CA ALA A 239 33.22 -15.21 -12.95
C ALA A 239 31.74 -15.57 -13.15
N THR A 240 31.34 -15.98 -14.35
CA THR A 240 29.95 -16.39 -14.66
C THR A 240 29.57 -17.66 -13.90
N ARG A 241 30.43 -18.69 -13.91
CA ARG A 241 30.21 -19.93 -13.16
C ARG A 241 30.26 -19.72 -11.65
N ALA A 242 31.20 -18.89 -11.16
CA ALA A 242 31.29 -18.53 -9.75
C ALA A 242 30.06 -17.77 -9.24
N PHE A 243 29.56 -16.82 -10.04
CA PHE A 243 28.30 -16.11 -9.76
C PHE A 243 27.11 -17.08 -9.69
N LEU A 244 26.93 -17.95 -10.70
CA LEU A 244 25.86 -18.94 -10.72
C LEU A 244 25.98 -19.96 -9.57
N ALA A 245 27.19 -20.35 -9.18
CA ALA A 245 27.41 -21.23 -8.04
C ALA A 245 26.95 -20.59 -6.72
N MET A 246 27.33 -19.33 -6.47
CA MET A 246 26.87 -18.57 -5.31
C MET A 246 25.35 -18.33 -5.33
N ASP A 247 24.80 -17.91 -6.47
CA ASP A 247 23.37 -17.61 -6.61
C ASP A 247 22.50 -18.87 -6.52
N SER A 248 22.96 -20.03 -7.00
CA SER A 248 22.29 -21.33 -6.78
C SER A 248 22.23 -21.78 -5.31
N GLY A 249 22.85 -21.03 -4.40
CA GLY A 249 22.90 -21.34 -2.97
C GLY A 249 23.81 -22.54 -2.66
N PHE A 250 24.77 -22.86 -3.53
CA PHE A 250 25.79 -23.87 -3.25
C PHE A 250 26.59 -23.45 -2.00
N PRO A 251 26.81 -24.34 -1.01
CA PRO A 251 27.44 -23.98 0.27
C PRO A 251 28.97 -23.84 0.13
N LEU A 252 29.42 -22.83 -0.61
CA LEU A 252 30.82 -22.60 -0.96
C LEU A 252 31.71 -22.41 0.28
N ALA A 253 31.20 -21.75 1.32
CA ALA A 253 31.92 -21.56 2.58
C ALA A 253 32.14 -22.88 3.34
N GLU A 254 31.16 -23.80 3.30
CA GLU A 254 31.29 -25.14 3.91
C GLU A 254 32.27 -26.01 3.10
N LEU A 255 32.23 -25.91 1.76
CA LEU A 255 33.21 -26.54 0.88
C LEU A 255 34.63 -26.01 1.16
N GLU A 256 34.85 -24.69 1.19
CA GLU A 256 36.17 -24.10 1.48
C GLU A 256 36.66 -24.52 2.88
N GLN A 257 35.79 -24.53 3.89
CA GLN A 257 36.15 -24.98 5.23
C GLN A 257 36.50 -26.48 5.28
N ALA A 258 35.79 -27.33 4.53
CA ALA A 258 36.12 -28.75 4.40
C ALA A 258 37.47 -28.95 3.70
N LEU A 259 37.75 -28.20 2.64
CA LEU A 259 39.04 -28.22 1.94
C LEU A 259 40.20 -27.73 2.82
N ARG A 260 40.00 -26.62 3.56
CA ARG A 260 41.01 -26.09 4.49
C ARG A 260 41.33 -27.03 5.65
N THR A 261 40.33 -27.76 6.14
CA THR A 261 40.51 -28.75 7.21
C THR A 261 40.82 -30.16 6.72
N ASN A 262 40.94 -30.35 5.40
CA ASN A 262 41.06 -31.64 4.71
C ASN A 262 40.08 -32.71 5.23
N ARG A 263 38.82 -32.31 5.42
CA ARG A 263 37.73 -33.18 5.86
C ARG A 263 36.82 -33.55 4.67
N PRO A 264 36.10 -34.69 4.74
CA PRO A 264 35.11 -35.02 3.74
C PRO A 264 34.02 -33.94 3.66
N PHE A 265 33.65 -33.57 2.43
CA PHE A 265 32.49 -32.72 2.15
C PHE A 265 31.38 -33.60 1.58
N THR A 266 30.16 -33.47 2.11
CA THR A 266 28.98 -34.22 1.66
C THR A 266 27.78 -33.28 1.56
N LEU A 267 27.17 -33.23 0.38
CA LEU A 267 25.98 -32.43 0.10
C LEU A 267 24.94 -33.31 -0.58
N ASP A 268 23.77 -33.46 0.04
CA ASP A 268 22.62 -34.13 -0.58
C ASP A 268 22.06 -33.23 -1.69
N TYR A 269 22.04 -33.74 -2.92
CA TYR A 269 21.56 -33.05 -4.10
C TYR A 269 20.46 -33.86 -4.82
N LYS A 270 19.72 -34.68 -4.07
CA LYS A 270 18.57 -35.43 -4.60
C LYS A 270 17.50 -34.50 -5.19
N PRO A 271 16.79 -34.93 -6.25
CA PRO A 271 15.60 -34.24 -6.73
C PRO A 271 14.56 -34.08 -5.61
N THR A 272 13.97 -32.91 -5.50
CA THR A 272 12.89 -32.66 -4.53
C THR A 272 11.55 -33.03 -5.16
N ARG A 273 10.69 -33.73 -4.41
CA ARG A 273 9.30 -33.96 -4.80
C ARG A 273 8.43 -32.76 -4.45
N VAL A 274 7.71 -32.24 -5.44
CA VAL A 274 6.78 -31.12 -5.30
C VAL A 274 5.38 -31.50 -5.80
N PRO A 275 4.30 -30.99 -5.17
CA PRO A 275 2.95 -31.19 -5.65
C PRO A 275 2.75 -30.61 -7.06
N VAL A 276 2.08 -31.35 -7.93
CA VAL A 276 1.54 -30.85 -9.21
C VAL A 276 0.04 -30.97 -9.18
N LEU A 277 -0.69 -29.98 -9.69
CA LEU A 277 -2.14 -30.10 -9.87
C LEU A 277 -2.48 -31.31 -10.75
N TYR A 278 -3.50 -32.07 -10.39
CA TYR A 278 -3.90 -33.35 -10.98
C TYR A 278 -2.79 -34.41 -11.00
N SER A 279 -2.12 -34.59 -12.13
CA SER A 279 -0.95 -35.46 -12.30
C SER A 279 -0.11 -34.91 -13.46
N SER A 280 1.19 -35.25 -13.52
CA SER A 280 2.05 -34.90 -14.65
C SER A 280 1.46 -35.36 -15.99
N GLU A 281 0.81 -36.52 -15.99
CA GLU A 281 0.17 -37.11 -17.17
C GLU A 281 -1.00 -36.30 -17.75
N TYR A 282 -1.68 -35.46 -16.96
CA TYR A 282 -2.76 -34.60 -17.44
C TYR A 282 -2.24 -33.43 -18.28
N TRP A 283 -1.01 -32.98 -18.00
CA TRP A 283 -0.40 -31.79 -18.59
C TRP A 283 0.40 -32.08 -19.86
N LEU A 284 1.09 -33.22 -19.89
CA LEU A 284 1.99 -33.59 -20.99
C LEU A 284 1.21 -34.21 -22.16
N SER A 285 1.56 -33.82 -23.39
CA SER A 285 1.11 -34.51 -24.60
C SER A 285 1.75 -35.90 -24.75
N ALA A 286 1.19 -36.74 -25.62
CA ALA A 286 1.73 -38.07 -25.89
C ALA A 286 3.19 -38.06 -26.37
N LYS A 287 3.64 -36.98 -27.03
CA LYS A 287 5.03 -36.81 -27.47
C LYS A 287 5.95 -36.44 -26.30
N GLU A 288 5.53 -35.50 -25.44
CA GLU A 288 6.34 -35.05 -24.30
C GLU A 288 6.51 -36.16 -23.24
N LYS A 289 5.48 -37.01 -23.06
CA LYS A 289 5.56 -38.22 -22.23
C LYS A 289 6.63 -39.22 -22.68
N GLN A 290 7.11 -39.14 -23.93
CA GLN A 290 8.14 -40.01 -24.48
C GLN A 290 9.55 -39.39 -24.44
N SER A 291 9.69 -38.10 -24.13
CA SER A 291 10.92 -37.34 -24.43
C SER A 291 11.61 -36.62 -23.28
N GLY A 292 11.07 -36.59 -22.05
CA GLY A 292 11.73 -35.89 -20.94
C GLY A 292 11.02 -35.92 -19.59
N VAL A 293 11.62 -35.24 -18.60
CA VAL A 293 11.03 -35.06 -17.26
C VAL A 293 9.98 -33.95 -17.33
N PHE A 294 8.90 -34.04 -16.55
CA PHE A 294 7.80 -33.05 -16.54
C PHE A 294 8.31 -31.59 -16.45
N ILE A 295 9.31 -31.35 -15.60
CA ILE A 295 9.85 -30.01 -15.36
C ILE A 295 10.48 -29.39 -16.62
N ASP A 296 11.09 -30.19 -17.49
CA ASP A 296 11.71 -29.72 -18.73
C ASP A 296 10.64 -29.23 -19.72
N ALA A 297 9.55 -29.99 -19.87
CA ALA A 297 8.41 -29.58 -20.69
C ALA A 297 7.71 -28.34 -20.11
N PHE A 298 7.58 -28.26 -18.78
CA PHE A 298 6.95 -27.13 -18.10
C PHE A 298 7.72 -25.82 -18.31
N LEU A 299 9.05 -25.86 -18.14
CA LEU A 299 9.93 -24.70 -18.33
C LEU A 299 9.99 -24.20 -19.79
N ASN A 300 9.97 -25.12 -20.76
CA ASN A 300 10.09 -24.80 -22.18
C ASN A 300 8.76 -24.45 -22.87
N ASP A 301 7.60 -24.62 -22.21
CA ASP A 301 6.28 -24.33 -22.78
C ASP A 301 5.50 -23.27 -21.96
N PRO A 302 5.65 -21.97 -22.29
CA PRO A 302 4.87 -20.90 -21.67
C PRO A 302 3.34 -21.05 -21.87
N SER A 303 2.87 -21.75 -22.91
CA SER A 303 1.44 -22.02 -23.10
C SER A 303 0.92 -23.08 -22.14
N LEU A 304 1.75 -24.06 -21.78
CA LEU A 304 1.44 -25.01 -20.72
C LEU A 304 1.44 -24.32 -19.34
N CYS A 305 2.46 -23.52 -19.03
CA CYS A 305 2.49 -22.71 -17.81
C CYS A 305 1.26 -21.81 -17.67
N ARG A 306 0.83 -21.15 -18.76
CA ARG A 306 -0.37 -20.28 -18.72
C ARG A 306 -1.67 -21.06 -18.56
N LEU A 307 -1.76 -22.29 -19.05
CA LEU A 307 -2.88 -23.19 -18.77
C LEU A 307 -2.89 -23.64 -17.30
N TYR A 308 -1.73 -23.95 -16.74
CA TYR A 308 -1.57 -24.30 -15.32
C TYR A 308 -2.05 -23.16 -14.41
N LEU A 309 -1.60 -21.92 -14.67
CA LEU A 309 -2.08 -20.71 -14.00
C LEU A 309 -3.61 -20.53 -14.14
N GLY A 310 -4.13 -20.70 -15.36
CA GLY A 310 -5.56 -20.54 -15.65
C GLY A 310 -6.44 -21.51 -14.87
N LEU A 311 -6.07 -22.78 -14.78
CA LEU A 311 -6.82 -23.77 -14.00
C LEU A 311 -6.60 -23.65 -12.49
N ALA A 312 -5.40 -23.24 -12.03
CA ALA A 312 -5.10 -23.03 -10.62
C ALA A 312 -5.84 -21.83 -9.99
N LYS A 313 -6.21 -20.84 -10.81
CA LYS A 313 -6.95 -19.63 -10.39
C LYS A 313 -8.46 -19.85 -10.28
N LEU A 314 -9.00 -20.90 -10.89
CA LEU A 314 -10.41 -21.26 -10.77
C LEU A 314 -10.74 -21.72 -9.34
N ASP A 315 -11.99 -21.55 -8.95
CA ASP A 315 -12.55 -22.27 -7.80
C ASP A 315 -12.44 -23.80 -8.03
N PRO A 316 -12.04 -24.61 -7.02
CA PRO A 316 -11.78 -26.05 -7.22
C PRO A 316 -12.94 -26.86 -7.82
N GLU A 317 -14.19 -26.52 -7.48
CA GLU A 317 -15.38 -27.19 -8.01
C GLU A 317 -15.57 -26.84 -9.49
N THR A 318 -15.47 -25.55 -9.83
CA THR A 318 -15.46 -25.06 -11.22
C THR A 318 -14.37 -25.74 -12.04
N ALA A 319 -13.15 -25.84 -11.52
CA ALA A 319 -12.02 -26.45 -12.22
C ALA A 319 -12.22 -27.95 -12.48
N GLU A 320 -12.75 -28.70 -11.51
CA GLU A 320 -13.07 -30.12 -11.69
C GLU A 320 -14.22 -30.35 -12.67
N GLU A 321 -15.28 -29.54 -12.65
CA GLU A 321 -16.36 -29.63 -13.65
C GLU A 321 -15.84 -29.35 -15.07
N MET A 322 -15.06 -28.27 -15.24
CA MET A 322 -14.47 -27.93 -16.54
C MET A 322 -13.52 -29.02 -17.06
N LYS A 323 -12.71 -29.63 -16.19
CA LYS A 323 -11.81 -30.75 -16.52
C LYS A 323 -12.56 -32.03 -16.88
N LYS A 324 -13.69 -32.32 -16.25
CA LYS A 324 -14.51 -33.51 -16.55
C LYS A 324 -15.22 -33.40 -17.91
N ALA A 325 -15.67 -32.20 -18.25
CA ALA A 325 -16.52 -31.97 -19.42
C ALA A 325 -15.77 -31.52 -20.69
N LEU A 326 -14.57 -30.91 -20.57
CA LEU A 326 -13.79 -30.42 -21.71
C LEU A 326 -12.42 -31.10 -21.81
N PRO A 327 -11.97 -31.51 -23.02
CA PRO A 327 -10.60 -31.97 -23.24
C PRO A 327 -9.58 -30.88 -22.89
N VAL A 328 -8.44 -31.26 -22.30
CA VAL A 328 -7.37 -30.32 -21.90
C VAL A 328 -6.89 -29.44 -23.05
N THR A 329 -6.86 -29.96 -24.28
CA THR A 329 -6.53 -29.21 -25.51
C THR A 329 -7.54 -28.10 -25.83
N ARG A 330 -8.82 -28.30 -25.51
CA ARG A 330 -9.88 -27.29 -25.66
C ARG A 330 -9.73 -26.17 -24.64
N ILE A 331 -9.41 -26.50 -23.39
CA ILE A 331 -9.11 -25.52 -22.34
C ILE A 331 -7.83 -24.75 -22.69
N ARG A 332 -6.79 -25.44 -23.18
CA ARG A 332 -5.51 -24.85 -23.60
C ARG A 332 -5.67 -23.73 -24.65
N ALA A 333 -6.58 -23.89 -25.61
CA ALA A 333 -6.85 -22.86 -26.62
C ALA A 333 -7.28 -21.51 -26.03
N PHE A 334 -7.91 -21.50 -24.85
CA PHE A 334 -8.40 -20.30 -24.15
C PHE A 334 -7.73 -20.07 -22.79
N ALA A 335 -6.60 -20.73 -22.54
CA ALA A 335 -5.84 -20.66 -21.28
C ALA A 335 -5.56 -19.22 -20.81
N HIS A 336 -5.20 -18.34 -21.74
CA HIS A 336 -4.95 -16.92 -21.50
C HIS A 336 -6.19 -16.17 -20.96
N VAL A 337 -7.40 -16.54 -21.40
CA VAL A 337 -8.67 -15.97 -20.92
C VAL A 337 -8.99 -16.48 -19.51
N PHE A 338 -8.72 -17.76 -19.21
CA PHE A 338 -8.86 -18.33 -17.87
C PHE A 338 -7.87 -17.73 -16.86
N ASP A 339 -6.59 -17.63 -17.22
CA ASP A 339 -5.51 -17.02 -16.42
C ASP A 339 -5.84 -15.59 -15.96
N PHE A 340 -6.56 -14.85 -16.80
CA PHE A 340 -7.07 -13.53 -16.42
C PHE A 340 -8.45 -13.63 -15.76
N PHE A 341 -9.52 -13.89 -16.51
CA PHE A 341 -10.90 -13.68 -16.04
C PHE A 341 -11.49 -14.89 -15.31
N GLY A 342 -10.84 -16.04 -15.36
CA GLY A 342 -11.33 -17.30 -14.78
C GLY A 342 -11.55 -17.26 -13.27
N GLY A 343 -10.75 -16.47 -12.53
CA GLY A 343 -10.84 -16.39 -11.07
C GLY A 343 -12.18 -15.89 -10.52
N MET A 344 -13.06 -15.34 -11.36
CA MET A 344 -14.44 -14.97 -11.00
C MET A 344 -15.51 -15.98 -11.42
N PHE A 345 -15.17 -17.06 -12.12
CA PHE A 345 -16.13 -18.11 -12.50
C PHE A 345 -16.41 -19.05 -11.32
N ARG A 346 -17.71 -19.28 -11.08
CA ARG A 346 -18.22 -20.16 -10.04
C ARG A 346 -19.31 -21.03 -10.63
N ILE A 347 -19.08 -22.33 -10.68
CA ILE A 347 -20.12 -23.32 -10.93
C ILE A 347 -20.48 -23.99 -9.59
N ARG A 348 -21.77 -24.11 -9.31
CA ARG A 348 -22.34 -24.82 -8.15
C ARG A 348 -23.53 -25.62 -8.64
N GLU A 349 -23.58 -26.91 -8.32
CA GLU A 349 -24.67 -27.80 -8.77
C GLU A 349 -24.85 -27.76 -10.31
N GLY A 350 -23.75 -27.62 -11.07
CA GLY A 350 -23.77 -27.44 -12.53
C GLY A 350 -24.19 -26.06 -13.04
N LYS A 351 -24.46 -25.07 -12.18
CA LYS A 351 -24.98 -23.73 -12.52
C LYS A 351 -24.02 -22.58 -12.22
N VAL A 352 -24.06 -21.52 -13.03
CA VAL A 352 -23.26 -20.30 -12.85
C VAL A 352 -24.11 -19.15 -12.31
N GLY A 353 -23.65 -18.55 -11.21
CA GLY A 353 -24.25 -17.34 -10.64
C GLY A 353 -23.84 -16.08 -11.41
N ALA A 354 -24.57 -15.76 -12.49
CA ALA A 354 -24.25 -14.62 -13.35
C ALA A 354 -24.54 -13.24 -12.69
N PRO A 355 -23.77 -12.18 -13.00
CA PRO A 355 -23.99 -10.82 -12.48
C PRO A 355 -25.40 -10.29 -12.73
N GLY A 356 -26.04 -9.78 -11.68
CA GLY A 356 -27.45 -9.39 -11.68
C GLY A 356 -28.43 -10.53 -11.33
N GLY A 357 -27.93 -11.75 -11.13
CA GLY A 357 -28.70 -12.91 -10.69
C GLY A 357 -29.79 -13.32 -11.67
N ALA A 358 -30.87 -13.89 -11.15
CA ALA A 358 -32.00 -14.40 -11.94
C ALA A 358 -32.60 -13.33 -12.87
N ARG A 359 -32.64 -12.06 -12.45
CA ARG A 359 -33.14 -10.92 -13.24
C ARG A 359 -32.40 -10.76 -14.57
N SER A 360 -31.11 -11.08 -14.60
CA SER A 360 -30.21 -10.83 -15.72
C SER A 360 -29.80 -12.11 -16.46
N ALA A 361 -30.18 -13.29 -15.96
CA ALA A 361 -29.83 -14.59 -16.51
C ALA A 361 -30.24 -14.77 -17.98
N ALA A 362 -31.43 -14.28 -18.37
CA ALA A 362 -31.90 -14.32 -19.76
C ALA A 362 -31.03 -13.46 -20.71
N ALA A 363 -30.65 -12.26 -20.27
CA ALA A 363 -29.77 -11.39 -21.04
C ALA A 363 -28.35 -11.96 -21.16
N TRP A 364 -27.82 -12.58 -20.09
CA TRP A 364 -26.58 -13.36 -20.16
C TRP A 364 -26.68 -14.57 -21.10
N SER A 365 -27.84 -15.22 -21.15
CA SER A 365 -28.07 -16.37 -22.04
C SER A 365 -27.98 -15.98 -23.52
N GLU A 366 -28.59 -14.84 -23.87
CA GLU A 366 -28.50 -14.22 -25.19
C GLU A 366 -27.07 -13.74 -25.51
N LEU A 367 -26.40 -13.09 -24.55
CA LEU A 367 -25.04 -12.60 -24.71
C LEU A 367 -24.01 -13.72 -24.85
N ALA A 368 -24.13 -14.84 -24.15
CA ALA A 368 -23.22 -15.98 -24.28
C ALA A 368 -23.60 -16.92 -25.43
N GLY A 369 -24.90 -17.17 -25.63
CA GLY A 369 -25.41 -18.25 -26.47
C GLY A 369 -25.49 -19.61 -25.75
N ALA A 370 -25.61 -19.60 -24.42
CA ALA A 370 -25.83 -20.74 -23.53
C ALA A 370 -26.48 -20.25 -22.23
N SER A 371 -27.30 -21.07 -21.55
CA SER A 371 -27.90 -20.68 -20.26
C SER A 371 -26.87 -20.77 -19.12
N PRO A 372 -26.86 -19.85 -18.14
CA PRO A 372 -26.13 -20.02 -16.88
C PRO A 372 -26.49 -21.30 -16.11
N ASP A 373 -27.65 -21.92 -16.36
CA ASP A 373 -28.02 -23.24 -15.80
C ASP A 373 -27.22 -24.41 -16.41
N ASP A 374 -26.55 -24.20 -17.55
CA ASP A 374 -25.65 -25.16 -18.23
C ASP A 374 -24.21 -24.66 -18.04
N GLY A 375 -23.72 -24.75 -16.80
CA GLY A 375 -22.62 -23.94 -16.28
C GLY A 375 -21.30 -24.10 -17.04
N VAL A 376 -20.90 -25.33 -17.35
CA VAL A 376 -19.66 -25.58 -18.13
C VAL A 376 -19.76 -24.97 -19.53
N LYS A 377 -20.87 -25.19 -20.23
CA LYS A 377 -21.09 -24.66 -21.58
C LYS A 377 -21.19 -23.14 -21.57
N PHE A 378 -21.80 -22.57 -20.53
CA PHE A 378 -21.84 -21.13 -20.32
C PHE A 378 -20.44 -20.55 -20.14
N VAL A 379 -19.61 -21.14 -19.28
CA VAL A 379 -18.20 -20.71 -19.09
C VAL A 379 -17.40 -20.88 -20.39
N GLU A 380 -17.57 -21.98 -21.13
CA GLU A 380 -16.94 -22.16 -22.44
C GLU A 380 -17.34 -21.02 -23.40
N LYS A 381 -18.64 -20.66 -23.46
CA LYS A 381 -19.10 -19.53 -24.28
C LYS A 381 -18.56 -18.18 -23.79
N LEU A 382 -18.45 -17.94 -22.48
CA LEU A 382 -17.84 -16.70 -21.96
C LEU A 382 -16.39 -16.53 -22.41
N VAL A 383 -15.57 -17.59 -22.35
CA VAL A 383 -14.14 -17.49 -22.69
C VAL A 383 -13.86 -17.52 -24.20
N THR A 384 -14.73 -18.16 -24.99
CA THR A 384 -14.55 -18.26 -26.45
C THR A 384 -15.15 -17.09 -27.24
N LYS A 385 -16.13 -16.37 -26.67
CA LYS A 385 -16.87 -15.33 -27.39
C LYS A 385 -16.11 -14.00 -27.44
N ASP A 386 -16.15 -13.37 -28.62
CA ASP A 386 -15.59 -12.05 -28.89
C ASP A 386 -14.13 -11.89 -28.39
N ASP A 387 -13.27 -12.87 -28.67
CA ASP A 387 -11.86 -12.93 -28.24
C ASP A 387 -11.64 -12.77 -26.71
N GLY A 388 -12.65 -13.10 -25.89
CA GLY A 388 -12.61 -12.98 -24.43
C GLY A 388 -13.13 -11.64 -23.87
N TRP A 389 -13.66 -10.74 -24.71
CA TRP A 389 -14.31 -9.51 -24.23
C TRP A 389 -15.52 -9.79 -23.33
N LEU A 390 -16.28 -10.87 -23.59
CA LEU A 390 -17.42 -11.25 -22.75
C LEU A 390 -16.98 -11.71 -21.35
N ALA A 391 -15.90 -12.49 -21.26
CA ALA A 391 -15.29 -12.88 -19.99
C ALA A 391 -14.76 -11.68 -19.19
N SER A 392 -14.13 -10.70 -19.86
CA SER A 392 -13.66 -9.45 -19.24
C SER A 392 -14.81 -8.61 -18.66
N TYR A 393 -15.94 -8.52 -19.38
CA TYR A 393 -17.13 -7.84 -18.91
C TYR A 393 -17.81 -8.57 -17.74
N TYR A 394 -17.88 -9.91 -17.81
CA TYR A 394 -18.36 -10.75 -16.71
C TYR A 394 -17.51 -10.57 -15.44
N ASP A 395 -16.17 -10.62 -15.54
CA ASP A 395 -15.25 -10.42 -14.40
C ASP A 395 -15.45 -9.04 -13.76
N SER A 396 -15.53 -7.99 -14.59
CA SER A 396 -15.70 -6.61 -14.13
C SER A 396 -17.03 -6.42 -13.38
N LEU A 397 -18.14 -6.90 -13.95
CA LEU A 397 -19.46 -6.82 -13.31
C LEU A 397 -19.62 -7.75 -12.10
N SER A 398 -18.87 -8.87 -12.07
CA SER A 398 -18.91 -9.77 -10.92
C SER A 398 -18.32 -9.14 -9.66
N ARG A 399 -17.36 -8.21 -9.79
CA ARG A 399 -16.60 -7.61 -8.69
C ARG A 399 -17.34 -6.51 -7.92
N ILE A 400 -18.31 -5.87 -8.55
CA ILE A 400 -19.05 -4.73 -7.99
C ILE A 400 -20.34 -5.17 -7.28
N HIS A 401 -20.84 -4.32 -6.39
CA HIS A 401 -22.05 -4.55 -5.61
C HIS A 401 -22.82 -3.24 -5.37
N GLY A 402 -24.05 -3.32 -4.85
CA GLY A 402 -24.90 -2.15 -4.58
C GLY A 402 -25.45 -1.48 -5.86
N PRO A 403 -25.82 -0.17 -5.78
CA PRO A 403 -26.55 0.54 -6.84
C PRO A 403 -25.90 0.49 -8.23
N VAL A 404 -24.56 0.48 -8.29
CA VAL A 404 -23.81 0.41 -9.56
C VAL A 404 -23.98 -0.96 -10.23
N ALA A 405 -23.93 -2.03 -9.44
CA ALA A 405 -24.18 -3.38 -9.93
C ALA A 405 -25.64 -3.55 -10.37
N GLU A 406 -26.59 -3.02 -9.61
CA GLU A 406 -28.01 -3.03 -9.97
C GLU A 406 -28.30 -2.27 -11.28
N TYR A 407 -27.60 -1.15 -11.51
CA TYR A 407 -27.73 -0.33 -12.71
C TYR A 407 -27.13 -1.01 -13.95
N LEU A 408 -25.86 -1.44 -13.86
CA LEU A 408 -25.13 -2.01 -14.99
C LEU A 408 -25.61 -3.42 -15.39
N THR A 409 -26.24 -4.15 -14.46
CA THR A 409 -26.79 -5.49 -14.73
C THR A 409 -28.27 -5.47 -15.12
N GLU A 410 -28.92 -4.31 -15.21
CA GLU A 410 -30.27 -4.22 -15.78
C GLU A 410 -30.26 -4.82 -17.22
N PRO A 411 -31.16 -5.76 -17.57
CA PRO A 411 -31.10 -6.52 -18.83
C PRO A 411 -30.89 -5.72 -20.13
N SER A 412 -31.48 -4.53 -20.26
CA SER A 412 -31.30 -3.68 -21.44
C SER A 412 -29.94 -3.00 -21.44
N ARG A 413 -29.52 -2.39 -20.33
CA ARG A 413 -28.22 -1.74 -20.13
C ARG A 413 -27.05 -2.72 -20.24
N LEU A 414 -27.19 -3.91 -19.65
CA LEU A 414 -26.21 -4.99 -19.70
C LEU A 414 -25.82 -5.29 -21.15
N LYS A 415 -26.83 -5.44 -22.03
CA LYS A 415 -26.65 -5.68 -23.47
C LYS A 415 -26.14 -4.45 -24.21
N ARG A 416 -26.66 -3.26 -23.91
CA ARG A 416 -26.24 -1.97 -24.49
C ARG A 416 -24.75 -1.70 -24.28
N PHE A 417 -24.28 -1.73 -23.03
CA PHE A 417 -22.89 -1.45 -22.69
C PHE A 417 -21.93 -2.54 -23.17
N TYR A 418 -22.35 -3.81 -23.16
CA TYR A 418 -21.56 -4.87 -23.79
C TYR A 418 -21.40 -4.66 -25.30
N ALA A 419 -22.47 -4.29 -26.01
CA ALA A 419 -22.40 -4.04 -27.45
C ALA A 419 -21.43 -2.89 -27.80
N ALA A 420 -21.36 -1.87 -26.95
CA ALA A 420 -20.40 -0.77 -27.09
C ALA A 420 -18.95 -1.23 -26.84
N LEU A 421 -18.69 -1.91 -25.71
CA LEU A 421 -17.37 -2.47 -25.36
C LEU A 421 -16.85 -3.45 -26.43
N ARG A 422 -17.71 -4.37 -26.90
CA ARG A 422 -17.41 -5.36 -27.93
C ARG A 422 -17.06 -4.74 -29.29
N GLY A 423 -17.67 -3.59 -29.62
CA GLY A 423 -17.41 -2.85 -30.85
C GLY A 423 -17.69 -3.68 -32.13
N LYS A 424 -16.92 -3.41 -33.21
CA LYS A 424 -16.99 -4.15 -34.48
C LYS A 424 -15.84 -5.15 -34.67
N VAL A 425 -14.64 -4.80 -34.20
CA VAL A 425 -13.44 -5.64 -34.23
C VAL A 425 -13.20 -6.13 -32.81
N THR A 426 -12.97 -7.41 -32.59
CA THR A 426 -12.75 -7.99 -31.25
C THR A 426 -11.26 -8.26 -30.97
N SER A 427 -10.49 -8.55 -32.02
CA SER A 427 -9.05 -8.84 -31.94
C SER A 427 -8.18 -7.57 -31.99
N PRO A 428 -7.09 -7.47 -31.22
CA PRO A 428 -6.67 -8.41 -30.17
C PRO A 428 -7.61 -8.38 -28.96
N GLY A 429 -7.92 -9.57 -28.43
CA GLY A 429 -8.72 -9.73 -27.22
C GLY A 429 -8.00 -9.24 -25.94
N PRO A 430 -8.73 -8.96 -24.85
CA PRO A 430 -8.20 -8.32 -23.65
C PRO A 430 -7.24 -9.21 -22.84
N ALA A 431 -7.15 -10.50 -23.19
CA ALA A 431 -6.23 -11.47 -22.60
C ALA A 431 -5.01 -11.83 -23.47
N ARG A 432 -4.85 -11.19 -24.64
CA ARG A 432 -3.69 -11.43 -25.51
C ARG A 432 -2.34 -10.94 -24.91
N PRO A 433 -2.24 -9.78 -24.23
CA PRO A 433 -0.96 -9.33 -23.70
C PRO A 433 -0.49 -10.16 -22.48
N VAL A 434 0.74 -9.89 -22.02
CA VAL A 434 1.31 -10.47 -20.78
C VAL A 434 0.55 -9.99 -19.55
N PHE A 435 0.00 -8.78 -19.59
CA PHE A 435 -0.86 -8.20 -18.57
C PHE A 435 -2.30 -8.00 -19.08
N ARG A 436 -3.25 -7.85 -18.16
CA ARG A 436 -4.66 -7.61 -18.49
C ARG A 436 -4.87 -6.24 -19.13
N ALA A 437 -5.59 -6.19 -20.24
CA ALA A 437 -5.96 -4.96 -20.95
C ALA A 437 -7.42 -4.53 -20.69
N ASN A 438 -7.84 -4.50 -19.41
CA ASN A 438 -9.19 -4.08 -19.00
C ASN A 438 -9.20 -3.04 -17.84
N THR A 439 -8.07 -2.39 -17.54
CA THR A 439 -7.95 -1.39 -16.46
C THR A 439 -9.04 -0.33 -16.50
N ASP A 440 -9.25 0.29 -17.65
CA ASP A 440 -10.29 1.32 -17.85
C ASP A 440 -11.70 0.80 -17.54
N LEU A 441 -12.02 -0.42 -17.96
CA LEU A 441 -13.30 -1.06 -17.70
C LEU A 441 -13.49 -1.32 -16.19
N MET A 442 -12.44 -1.77 -15.51
CA MET A 442 -12.46 -1.96 -14.06
C MET A 442 -12.60 -0.64 -13.30
N LEU A 443 -11.86 0.41 -13.70
CA LEU A 443 -11.97 1.74 -13.12
C LEU A 443 -13.37 2.33 -13.32
N LEU A 444 -13.92 2.28 -14.54
CA LEU A 444 -15.27 2.76 -14.85
C LEU A 444 -16.32 2.02 -14.03
N THR A 445 -16.33 0.69 -14.05
CA THR A 445 -17.33 -0.10 -13.32
C THR A 445 -17.23 0.06 -11.80
N THR A 446 -16.03 0.23 -11.25
CA THR A 446 -15.80 0.39 -9.80
C THR A 446 -16.08 1.81 -9.29
N ARG A 447 -15.84 2.84 -10.11
CA ARG A 447 -15.92 4.25 -9.68
C ARG A 447 -17.13 5.01 -10.21
N LEU A 448 -17.91 4.43 -11.13
CA LEU A 448 -19.22 4.97 -11.52
C LEU A 448 -20.07 5.25 -10.27
N GLN A 449 -20.65 6.44 -10.19
CA GLN A 449 -21.58 6.80 -9.13
C GLN A 449 -23.00 6.65 -9.63
N VAL A 450 -23.83 5.88 -8.91
CA VAL A 450 -25.27 5.77 -9.16
C VAL A 450 -25.99 6.14 -7.87
N LYS A 451 -26.86 7.15 -7.95
CA LYS A 451 -27.70 7.62 -6.85
C LYS A 451 -29.16 7.68 -7.34
N ASP A 452 -30.09 7.18 -6.52
CA ASP A 452 -31.52 7.17 -6.83
C ASP A 452 -31.84 6.56 -8.21
N GLY A 453 -31.10 5.51 -8.58
CA GLY A 453 -31.21 4.81 -9.87
C GLY A 453 -30.64 5.55 -11.08
N LYS A 454 -30.01 6.72 -10.91
CA LYS A 454 -29.42 7.53 -11.99
C LYS A 454 -27.90 7.64 -11.84
N PRO A 455 -27.11 7.55 -12.92
CA PRO A 455 -25.67 7.73 -12.86
C PRO A 455 -25.31 9.21 -12.79
N HIS A 456 -24.23 9.55 -12.09
CA HIS A 456 -23.69 10.90 -12.08
C HIS A 456 -23.01 11.22 -13.41
N ILE A 457 -23.33 12.38 -14.01
CA ILE A 457 -22.68 12.91 -15.21
C ILE A 457 -22.18 14.31 -14.86
N PRO A 458 -20.86 14.50 -14.59
CA PRO A 458 -20.31 15.79 -14.19
C PRO A 458 -20.65 16.87 -15.23
N GLY A 459 -21.13 18.02 -14.76
CA GLY A 459 -21.54 19.16 -15.61
C GLY A 459 -22.75 18.91 -16.52
N GLY A 460 -23.37 17.73 -16.48
CA GLY A 460 -24.47 17.35 -17.38
C GLY A 460 -24.02 16.95 -18.79
N ILE A 461 -24.96 16.37 -19.54
CA ILE A 461 -24.70 15.68 -20.83
C ILE A 461 -24.12 16.62 -21.89
N GLU A 462 -24.51 17.91 -21.88
CA GLU A 462 -24.08 18.88 -22.89
C GLU A 462 -22.57 19.14 -22.89
N VAL A 463 -21.88 19.03 -21.76
CA VAL A 463 -20.40 19.14 -21.72
C VAL A 463 -19.75 18.00 -22.48
N TRP A 464 -20.20 16.77 -22.23
CA TRP A 464 -19.71 15.56 -22.91
C TRP A 464 -20.03 15.59 -24.40
N LYS A 465 -21.23 16.04 -24.76
CA LYS A 465 -21.64 16.25 -26.14
C LYS A 465 -20.70 17.21 -26.88
N ARG A 466 -20.41 18.39 -26.32
CA ARG A 466 -19.43 19.34 -26.90
C ARG A 466 -18.04 18.74 -26.98
N LEU A 467 -17.55 18.06 -25.94
CA LEU A 467 -16.25 17.38 -25.95
C LEU A 467 -16.11 16.44 -27.15
N PHE A 468 -17.11 15.61 -27.44
CA PHE A 468 -17.04 14.66 -28.56
C PHE A 468 -17.27 15.27 -29.95
N ILE A 469 -17.86 16.47 -30.04
CA ILE A 469 -18.14 17.16 -31.32
C ILE A 469 -17.07 18.20 -31.68
N GLU A 470 -16.68 19.02 -30.72
CA GLU A 470 -15.98 20.31 -30.91
C GLU A 470 -14.57 20.34 -30.30
N SER A 471 -14.06 19.19 -29.82
CA SER A 471 -12.80 19.09 -29.06
C SER A 471 -11.69 20.02 -29.57
N PRO A 472 -11.16 20.93 -28.71
CA PRO A 472 -10.13 21.89 -29.09
C PRO A 472 -8.76 21.26 -29.40
N HIS A 473 -8.65 19.93 -29.27
CA HIS A 473 -7.42 19.17 -29.47
C HIS A 473 -7.51 18.13 -30.60
N GLY A 474 -8.52 18.28 -31.48
CA GLY A 474 -8.77 17.43 -32.63
C GLY A 474 -9.94 16.47 -32.41
N LYS A 475 -10.54 16.01 -33.52
CA LYS A 475 -11.72 15.13 -33.45
C LYS A 475 -11.38 13.79 -32.80
N TYR A 476 -12.22 13.37 -31.86
CA TYR A 476 -12.24 11.98 -31.39
C TYR A 476 -12.73 11.04 -32.50
N ASP A 477 -12.97 9.78 -32.14
CA ASP A 477 -13.52 8.75 -33.02
C ASP A 477 -14.75 9.27 -33.79
N GLY A 478 -14.67 9.31 -35.13
CA GLY A 478 -15.72 9.90 -35.96
C GLY A 478 -17.08 9.20 -35.86
N LYS A 479 -17.17 7.98 -35.32
CA LYS A 479 -18.44 7.35 -34.96
C LYS A 479 -19.01 7.97 -33.67
N LEU A 480 -18.17 8.17 -32.65
CA LEU A 480 -18.57 8.81 -31.40
C LEU A 480 -18.98 10.28 -31.63
N THR A 481 -18.22 11.04 -32.43
CA THR A 481 -18.58 12.41 -32.81
C THR A 481 -19.96 12.50 -33.48
N ARG A 482 -20.30 11.56 -34.37
CA ARG A 482 -21.65 11.51 -34.98
C ARG A 482 -22.74 11.09 -33.99
N SER A 483 -22.42 10.17 -33.08
CA SER A 483 -23.36 9.73 -32.03
C SER A 483 -23.67 10.85 -31.03
N ALA A 484 -22.65 11.63 -30.64
CA ALA A 484 -22.74 12.69 -29.66
C ALA A 484 -23.80 13.76 -29.99
N ALA A 485 -23.97 14.09 -31.27
CA ALA A 485 -25.01 15.01 -31.73
C ALA A 485 -26.43 14.60 -31.25
N GLY A 486 -26.69 13.29 -31.12
CA GLY A 486 -27.96 12.72 -30.70
C GLY A 486 -28.09 12.39 -29.21
N TRP A 487 -27.06 12.59 -28.38
CA TRP A 487 -27.11 12.26 -26.95
C TRP A 487 -28.14 13.13 -26.20
N LYS A 488 -28.92 12.46 -25.34
CA LYS A 488 -30.04 13.00 -24.55
C LYS A 488 -30.08 12.45 -23.13
N GLU A 489 -29.56 11.25 -22.90
CA GLU A 489 -29.63 10.55 -21.62
C GLU A 489 -28.23 10.12 -21.14
N ALA A 490 -28.09 9.88 -19.84
CA ALA A 490 -26.81 9.53 -19.25
C ALA A 490 -26.25 8.19 -19.76
N ASP A 491 -27.12 7.26 -20.14
CA ASP A 491 -26.74 6.00 -20.77
C ASP A 491 -26.02 6.20 -22.11
N ASP A 492 -26.27 7.31 -22.84
CA ASP A 492 -25.57 7.62 -24.09
C ASP A 492 -24.08 7.94 -23.84
N VAL A 493 -23.80 8.70 -22.78
CA VAL A 493 -22.43 9.05 -22.35
C VAL A 493 -21.71 7.82 -21.83
N LEU A 494 -22.37 7.01 -20.98
CA LEU A 494 -21.80 5.76 -20.47
C LEU A 494 -21.50 4.76 -21.59
N GLU A 495 -22.39 4.62 -22.58
CA GLU A 495 -22.16 3.77 -23.76
C GLU A 495 -20.87 4.16 -24.49
N ALA A 496 -20.61 5.46 -24.66
CA ALA A 496 -19.37 5.94 -25.26
C ALA A 496 -18.13 5.58 -24.41
N LEU A 497 -18.19 5.72 -23.08
CA LEU A 497 -17.10 5.39 -22.17
C LEU A 497 -16.79 3.88 -22.14
N PHE A 498 -17.83 3.02 -22.14
CA PHE A 498 -17.65 1.57 -22.32
C PHE A 498 -17.00 1.24 -23.67
N GLY A 499 -17.42 1.92 -24.75
CA GLY A 499 -16.83 1.77 -26.08
C GLY A 499 -15.39 2.30 -26.23
N LEU A 500 -14.92 3.14 -25.31
CA LEU A 500 -13.53 3.61 -25.23
C LEU A 500 -12.64 2.73 -24.36
N SER A 501 -13.19 2.09 -23.33
CA SER A 501 -12.48 1.24 -22.34
C SER A 501 -11.75 0.01 -22.93
N ARG A 502 -11.92 -0.22 -24.23
CA ARG A 502 -11.33 -1.29 -25.04
C ARG A 502 -10.14 -0.84 -25.92
N LYS A 503 -9.75 0.43 -25.87
CA LYS A 503 -8.66 0.99 -26.70
C LYS A 503 -7.32 0.80 -25.97
N ALA A 504 -6.30 0.38 -26.70
CA ALA A 504 -4.95 0.16 -26.16
C ALA A 504 -4.12 1.46 -26.02
N VAL A 505 -4.67 2.60 -26.45
CA VAL A 505 -4.09 3.95 -26.32
C VAL A 505 -4.83 4.73 -25.24
N GLU A 506 -4.22 5.81 -24.75
CA GLU A 506 -4.76 6.62 -23.65
C GLU A 506 -6.23 7.05 -23.88
N ASN A 507 -7.09 6.62 -22.96
CA ASN A 507 -8.51 6.94 -22.92
C ASN A 507 -8.77 8.26 -22.18
N GLU A 508 -8.34 9.36 -22.80
CA GLU A 508 -8.47 10.71 -22.26
C GLU A 508 -9.90 11.06 -21.79
N PRO A 509 -11.00 10.78 -22.53
CA PRO A 509 -12.35 11.11 -22.07
C PRO A 509 -12.76 10.37 -20.79
N LEU A 510 -12.34 9.11 -20.61
CA LEU A 510 -12.61 8.37 -19.37
C LEU A 510 -11.80 8.94 -18.20
N LYS A 511 -10.52 9.28 -18.40
CA LYS A 511 -9.71 9.91 -17.35
C LYS A 511 -10.32 11.23 -16.88
N ILE A 512 -10.80 12.06 -17.82
CA ILE A 512 -11.54 13.29 -17.51
C ILE A 512 -12.82 12.97 -16.73
N TYR A 513 -13.62 12.00 -17.18
CA TYR A 513 -14.88 11.61 -16.52
C TYR A 513 -14.66 11.13 -15.09
N LEU A 514 -13.69 10.25 -14.87
CA LEU A 514 -13.37 9.72 -13.54
C LEU A 514 -12.84 10.82 -12.62
N ALA A 515 -11.87 11.63 -13.09
CA ALA A 515 -11.28 12.70 -12.27
C ALA A 515 -12.34 13.73 -11.82
N ILE A 516 -13.18 14.23 -12.73
CA ILE A 516 -14.20 15.22 -12.35
C ILE A 516 -15.34 14.57 -11.54
N SER A 517 -15.72 13.31 -11.81
CA SER A 517 -16.67 12.58 -10.96
C SER A 517 -16.15 12.40 -9.54
N ASP A 518 -14.85 12.13 -9.36
CA ASP A 518 -14.22 12.04 -8.04
C ASP A 518 -14.08 13.41 -7.35
N VAL A 519 -13.95 14.52 -8.11
CA VAL A 519 -14.07 15.88 -7.56
C VAL A 519 -15.49 16.13 -7.03
N ASP A 520 -16.53 15.70 -7.74
CA ASP A 520 -17.93 15.84 -7.30
C ASP A 520 -18.30 14.92 -6.13
N ARG A 521 -17.67 13.73 -6.01
CA ARG A 521 -18.08 12.62 -5.12
C ARG A 521 -18.38 13.01 -3.68
N ARG A 522 -17.62 13.97 -3.13
CA ARG A 522 -17.70 14.39 -1.72
C ARG A 522 -18.22 15.82 -1.54
N ARG A 523 -18.70 16.46 -2.60
CA ARG A 523 -19.29 17.81 -2.54
C ARG A 523 -20.76 17.73 -2.14
N ALA A 524 -21.21 18.70 -1.35
CA ALA A 524 -22.65 18.85 -1.06
C ALA A 524 -23.47 19.24 -2.30
N LYS A 525 -22.85 19.97 -3.25
CA LYS A 525 -23.39 20.33 -4.56
C LYS A 525 -22.33 20.00 -5.63
N PRO A 526 -22.66 19.26 -6.70
CA PRO A 526 -21.78 19.09 -7.85
C PRO A 526 -21.34 20.42 -8.47
N LEU A 527 -20.19 20.40 -9.15
CA LEU A 527 -19.67 21.54 -9.89
C LEU A 527 -20.64 22.06 -10.95
N GLU A 528 -20.56 23.35 -11.22
CA GLU A 528 -21.40 24.02 -12.22
C GLU A 528 -20.94 23.64 -13.64
N GLN A 529 -21.89 23.59 -14.58
CA GLN A 529 -21.65 23.16 -15.96
C GLN A 529 -20.48 23.91 -16.62
N SER A 530 -20.39 25.23 -16.40
CA SER A 530 -19.31 26.09 -16.90
C SER A 530 -17.94 25.78 -16.29
N THR A 531 -17.90 25.40 -15.02
CA THR A 531 -16.66 24.98 -14.34
C THR A 531 -16.16 23.67 -14.92
N VAL A 532 -17.07 22.68 -15.05
CA VAL A 532 -16.76 21.38 -15.63
C VAL A 532 -16.33 21.51 -17.09
N GLU A 533 -17.03 22.30 -17.91
CA GLU A 533 -16.64 22.59 -19.30
C GLU A 533 -15.24 23.21 -19.39
N ARG A 534 -14.91 24.15 -18.50
CA ARG A 534 -13.57 24.75 -18.45
C ARG A 534 -12.49 23.77 -18.00
N MET A 535 -12.79 22.85 -17.09
CA MET A 535 -11.89 21.76 -16.69
C MET A 535 -11.66 20.76 -17.84
N VAL A 536 -12.73 20.28 -18.48
CA VAL A 536 -12.68 19.39 -19.64
C VAL A 536 -11.79 19.99 -20.75
N ASN A 537 -12.03 21.26 -21.12
CA ASN A 537 -11.29 21.97 -22.16
C ASN A 537 -9.82 22.30 -21.79
N ARG A 538 -9.41 22.16 -20.52
CA ARG A 538 -8.05 22.42 -20.06
C ARG A 538 -7.32 21.17 -19.55
N TRP A 539 -7.90 19.98 -19.74
CA TRP A 539 -7.34 18.72 -19.25
C TRP A 539 -5.88 18.48 -19.65
N ARG A 540 -5.50 18.67 -20.93
CA ARG A 540 -4.12 18.45 -21.38
C ARG A 540 -3.09 19.40 -20.74
N ALA A 541 -3.52 20.56 -20.29
CA ALA A 541 -2.66 21.53 -19.62
C ALA A 541 -2.61 21.32 -18.11
N PHE A 542 -3.77 21.10 -17.46
CA PHE A 542 -3.90 21.17 -16.00
C PHE A 542 -4.60 19.97 -15.35
N GLY A 543 -5.00 18.94 -16.11
CA GLY A 543 -5.74 17.78 -15.60
C GLY A 543 -5.02 17.01 -14.51
N GLY A 544 -3.68 16.97 -14.56
CA GLY A 544 -2.85 16.41 -13.48
C GLY A 544 -3.03 17.10 -12.13
N GLN A 545 -3.51 18.35 -12.10
CA GLN A 545 -3.74 19.14 -10.87
C GLN A 545 -5.12 18.88 -10.24
N TYR A 546 -6.07 18.25 -10.94
CA TYR A 546 -7.45 18.11 -10.46
C TYR A 546 -7.61 17.26 -9.17
N PRO A 547 -6.70 16.31 -8.85
CA PRO A 547 -6.67 15.66 -7.53
C PRO A 547 -6.54 16.60 -6.32
N LEU A 548 -6.06 17.84 -6.51
CA LEU A 548 -6.07 18.86 -5.46
C LEU A 548 -7.51 19.22 -5.02
N PHE A 549 -8.45 19.24 -5.97
CA PHE A 549 -9.84 19.64 -5.73
C PHE A 549 -10.70 18.48 -5.21
N SER A 550 -10.40 17.24 -5.60
CA SER A 550 -11.10 16.04 -5.11
C SER A 550 -10.80 15.75 -3.64
N GLU A 551 -9.62 16.14 -3.16
CA GLU A 551 -9.24 15.99 -1.76
C GLU A 551 -10.02 16.94 -0.85
N THR A 552 -10.24 18.19 -1.29
CA THR A 552 -10.91 19.24 -0.50
C THR A 552 -12.24 19.65 -1.13
N PRO A 553 -13.36 18.94 -0.85
CA PRO A 553 -14.66 19.21 -1.48
C PRO A 553 -15.26 20.58 -1.12
N ALA A 554 -14.71 21.29 -0.12
CA ALA A 554 -15.10 22.65 0.25
C ALA A 554 -14.62 23.74 -0.73
N VAL A 555 -13.67 23.44 -1.63
CA VAL A 555 -13.18 24.42 -2.62
C VAL A 555 -14.30 24.79 -3.59
N SER A 556 -14.59 26.08 -3.73
CA SER A 556 -15.67 26.58 -4.58
C SER A 556 -15.29 26.56 -6.07
N ASP A 557 -16.30 26.54 -6.94
CA ASP A 557 -16.14 26.69 -8.40
C ASP A 557 -15.29 27.91 -8.77
N LYS A 558 -15.50 29.04 -8.08
CA LYS A 558 -14.70 30.27 -8.25
C LYS A 558 -13.22 30.01 -7.99
N THR A 559 -12.88 29.29 -6.92
CA THR A 559 -11.49 29.01 -6.54
C THR A 559 -10.82 28.00 -7.48
N ILE A 560 -11.56 27.01 -7.97
CA ILE A 560 -11.07 26.11 -9.03
C ILE A 560 -10.71 26.92 -10.28
N LEU A 561 -11.58 27.83 -10.72
CA LEU A 561 -11.31 28.68 -11.87
C LEU A 561 -10.11 29.61 -11.64
N LEU A 562 -10.01 30.23 -10.45
CA LEU A 562 -8.86 31.04 -10.04
C LEU A 562 -7.53 30.26 -10.09
N TYR A 563 -7.52 28.99 -9.64
CA TYR A 563 -6.33 28.14 -9.73
C TYR A 563 -5.89 27.94 -11.19
N LEU A 564 -6.85 27.67 -12.10
CA LEU A 564 -6.58 27.50 -13.52
C LEU A 564 -6.10 28.81 -14.18
N ASP A 565 -6.64 29.96 -13.77
CA ASP A 565 -6.20 31.29 -14.22
C ASP A 565 -4.78 31.62 -13.74
N ALA A 566 -4.45 31.34 -12.47
CA ALA A 566 -3.11 31.53 -11.93
C ALA A 566 -2.08 30.58 -12.57
N ALA A 567 -2.43 29.31 -12.78
CA ALA A 567 -1.58 28.34 -13.48
C ALA A 567 -1.31 28.74 -14.94
N GLN A 568 -2.31 29.30 -15.62
CA GLN A 568 -2.15 29.87 -16.97
C GLN A 568 -1.23 31.10 -16.94
N ALA A 569 -1.41 32.05 -16.01
CA ALA A 569 -0.57 33.24 -15.89
C ALA A 569 0.91 32.90 -15.65
N VAL A 570 1.20 31.90 -14.80
CA VAL A 570 2.56 31.37 -14.59
C VAL A 570 3.11 30.72 -15.88
N SER A 571 2.28 29.99 -16.61
CA SER A 571 2.67 29.34 -17.87
C SER A 571 3.06 30.32 -18.97
N GLU A 572 2.51 31.54 -18.95
CA GLU A 572 2.74 32.62 -19.92
C GLU A 572 3.99 33.47 -19.65
N LEU A 573 4.65 33.29 -18.49
CA LEU A 573 5.93 33.93 -18.20
C LEU A 573 6.97 33.59 -19.28
N ARG A 574 7.71 34.60 -19.77
CA ARG A 574 8.64 34.42 -20.90
C ARG A 574 10.00 33.87 -20.48
N ASP A 575 10.51 34.25 -19.31
CA ASP A 575 11.75 33.71 -18.76
C ASP A 575 11.47 32.38 -18.02
N ASN A 576 12.19 31.33 -18.39
CA ASN A 576 11.99 30.00 -17.82
C ASN A 576 12.52 29.87 -16.38
N GLY A 577 13.48 30.71 -15.96
CA GLY A 577 13.92 30.76 -14.56
C GLY A 577 12.78 31.28 -13.68
N THR A 578 12.31 32.49 -14.00
CA THR A 578 11.17 33.15 -13.35
C THR A 578 9.90 32.27 -13.37
N LYS A 579 9.65 31.54 -14.46
CA LYS A 579 8.56 30.55 -14.56
C LYS A 579 8.75 29.37 -13.60
N SER A 580 9.94 28.79 -13.54
CA SER A 580 10.26 27.69 -12.62
C SER A 580 10.12 28.12 -11.16
N ASP A 581 10.55 29.35 -10.84
CA ASP A 581 10.40 29.91 -9.49
C ASP A 581 8.93 30.19 -9.15
N ALA A 582 8.17 30.82 -10.07
CA ALA A 582 6.76 31.09 -9.88
C ALA A 582 5.92 29.81 -9.72
N ALA A 583 6.15 28.80 -10.57
CA ALA A 583 5.51 27.49 -10.47
C ALA A 583 5.87 26.81 -9.13
N GLY A 584 7.16 26.80 -8.77
CA GLY A 584 7.62 26.19 -7.53
C GLY A 584 7.04 26.83 -6.28
N ILE A 585 7.01 28.16 -6.19
CA ILE A 585 6.43 28.87 -5.04
C ILE A 585 4.91 28.68 -4.99
N MET A 586 4.19 28.90 -6.10
CA MET A 586 2.73 28.76 -6.16
C MET A 586 2.28 27.34 -5.78
N GLN A 587 2.89 26.32 -6.39
CA GLN A 587 2.56 24.92 -6.11
C GLN A 587 2.99 24.50 -4.70
N SER A 588 4.09 25.06 -4.16
CA SER A 588 4.48 24.75 -2.78
C SER A 588 3.49 25.32 -1.77
N LEU A 589 3.00 26.55 -1.97
CA LEU A 589 1.98 27.14 -1.09
C LEU A 589 0.64 26.40 -1.19
N ALA A 590 0.23 25.99 -2.39
CA ALA A 590 -0.97 25.16 -2.58
C ALA A 590 -0.81 23.74 -1.98
N GLY A 591 0.38 23.14 -2.08
CA GLY A 591 0.69 21.86 -1.46
C GLY A 591 0.75 21.93 0.06
N MET A 592 1.28 23.02 0.64
CA MET A 592 1.23 23.28 2.07
C MET A 592 -0.21 23.49 2.54
N TRP A 593 -1.00 24.30 1.85
CA TRP A 593 -2.43 24.44 2.10
C TRP A 593 -3.14 23.08 2.14
N GLN A 594 -2.88 22.21 1.17
CA GLN A 594 -3.43 20.85 1.09
C GLN A 594 -3.05 20.01 2.32
N VAL A 595 -1.79 20.07 2.76
CA VAL A 595 -1.30 19.39 3.98
C VAL A 595 -2.03 19.89 5.22
N LEU A 596 -2.13 21.21 5.42
CA LEU A 596 -2.74 21.80 6.62
C LEU A 596 -4.27 21.59 6.67
N VAL A 597 -4.94 21.54 5.51
CA VAL A 597 -6.37 21.16 5.43
C VAL A 597 -6.55 19.68 5.74
N ARG A 598 -5.73 18.78 5.18
CA ARG A 598 -5.75 17.34 5.47
C ARG A 598 -5.55 17.05 6.97
N GLN A 599 -4.62 17.77 7.60
CA GLN A 599 -4.33 17.68 9.04
C GLN A 599 -5.36 18.42 9.92
N ARG A 600 -6.41 19.02 9.35
CA ARG A 600 -7.43 19.83 10.05
C ARG A 600 -6.88 21.04 10.81
N LEU A 601 -5.65 21.48 10.50
CA LEU A 601 -5.00 22.67 11.06
C LEU A 601 -5.57 23.97 10.47
N ILE A 602 -5.94 23.94 9.18
CA ILE A 602 -6.85 24.95 8.60
C ILE A 602 -8.28 24.42 8.72
N PRO A 603 -9.19 25.10 9.44
CA PRO A 603 -10.58 24.68 9.55
C PRO A 603 -11.26 24.60 8.18
N ALA A 604 -12.12 23.60 7.95
CA ALA A 604 -12.76 23.37 6.65
C ALA A 604 -13.51 24.59 6.09
N GLY A 605 -14.13 25.41 6.96
CA GLY A 605 -14.81 26.65 6.58
C GLY A 605 -13.88 27.81 6.16
N GLN A 606 -12.58 27.72 6.43
CA GLN A 606 -11.57 28.69 5.97
C GLN A 606 -10.79 28.20 4.74
N ALA A 607 -10.81 26.90 4.45
CA ALA A 607 -9.99 26.28 3.41
C ALA A 607 -10.08 26.99 2.04
N ASP A 608 -11.29 27.27 1.55
CA ASP A 608 -11.50 27.96 0.26
C ASP A 608 -10.90 29.38 0.25
N ALA A 609 -11.21 30.18 1.27
CA ALA A 609 -10.74 31.56 1.38
C ALA A 609 -9.21 31.67 1.52
N THR A 610 -8.59 30.75 2.26
CA THR A 610 -7.12 30.68 2.38
C THR A 610 -6.47 30.34 1.03
N LEU A 611 -7.05 29.42 0.26
CA LEU A 611 -6.53 29.07 -1.07
C LEU A 611 -6.66 30.25 -2.04
N VAL A 612 -7.79 30.97 -2.04
CA VAL A 612 -7.96 32.21 -2.82
C VAL A 612 -6.85 33.21 -2.51
N ALA A 613 -6.63 33.53 -1.23
CA ALA A 613 -5.63 34.51 -0.81
C ALA A 613 -4.18 34.09 -1.15
N VAL A 614 -3.90 32.79 -1.23
CA VAL A 614 -2.61 32.24 -1.70
C VAL A 614 -2.44 32.35 -3.21
N LEU A 615 -3.51 32.18 -4.00
CA LEU A 615 -3.44 32.13 -5.47
C LEU A 615 -3.50 33.51 -6.15
N GLU A 616 -4.31 34.44 -5.63
CA GLU A 616 -4.54 35.75 -6.26
C GLU A 616 -3.26 36.54 -6.64
N PRO A 617 -2.17 36.56 -5.84
CA PRO A 617 -0.94 37.26 -6.23
C PRO A 617 -0.32 36.78 -7.55
N PHE A 618 -0.36 35.47 -7.82
CA PHE A 618 0.28 34.86 -9.00
C PHE A 618 -0.39 35.25 -10.32
N LEU A 619 -1.63 35.77 -10.30
CA LEU A 619 -2.25 36.39 -11.47
C LEU A 619 -1.46 37.61 -11.97
N LYS A 620 -0.76 38.35 -11.08
CA LYS A 620 -0.18 39.66 -11.38
C LYS A 620 1.34 39.72 -11.30
N SER A 621 1.99 38.85 -10.51
CA SER A 621 3.45 38.86 -10.36
C SER A 621 4.16 38.55 -11.69
N ARG A 622 5.11 39.39 -12.10
CA ARG A 622 5.89 39.27 -13.35
C ARG A 622 7.39 39.37 -13.14
N SER A 623 7.84 39.95 -12.04
CA SER A 623 9.24 40.06 -11.64
C SER A 623 9.59 39.12 -10.49
N ALA A 624 10.88 38.83 -10.32
CA ALA A 624 11.37 38.01 -9.21
C ALA A 624 11.03 38.62 -7.84
N ALA A 625 11.16 39.95 -7.67
CA ALA A 625 10.83 40.61 -6.40
C ALA A 625 9.34 40.47 -6.03
N GLU A 626 8.42 40.66 -6.98
CA GLU A 626 6.98 40.44 -6.76
C GLU A 626 6.66 38.97 -6.43
N LEU A 627 7.39 38.02 -7.01
CA LEU A 627 7.25 36.59 -6.70
C LEU A 627 7.77 36.26 -5.29
N PHE A 628 8.84 36.91 -4.82
CA PHE A 628 9.28 36.81 -3.42
C PHE A 628 8.20 37.35 -2.47
N ASP A 629 7.65 38.52 -2.75
CA ASP A 629 6.56 39.11 -1.98
C ASP A 629 5.31 38.21 -1.97
N SER A 630 4.97 37.61 -3.11
CA SER A 630 3.88 36.62 -3.23
C SER A 630 4.14 35.39 -2.35
N GLY A 631 5.36 34.85 -2.39
CA GLY A 631 5.77 33.70 -1.58
C GLY A 631 5.73 33.98 -0.08
N ARG A 632 6.29 35.12 0.35
CA ARG A 632 6.33 35.57 1.74
C ARG A 632 4.94 35.82 2.30
N ASN A 633 4.07 36.50 1.55
CA ASN A 633 2.67 36.74 1.94
C ASN A 633 1.85 35.45 1.95
N GLY A 634 2.13 34.49 1.06
CA GLY A 634 1.54 33.15 1.08
C GLY A 634 1.84 32.39 2.37
N VAL A 635 3.12 32.36 2.80
CA VAL A 635 3.53 31.74 4.08
C VAL A 635 2.79 32.37 5.27
N ALA A 636 2.73 33.71 5.33
CA ALA A 636 2.02 34.42 6.38
C ALA A 636 0.50 34.12 6.36
N THR A 637 -0.09 33.98 5.18
CA THR A 637 -1.51 33.62 4.99
C THR A 637 -1.81 32.22 5.52
N LEU A 638 -0.96 31.23 5.21
CA LEU A 638 -1.09 29.87 5.74
C LEU A 638 -0.95 29.83 7.26
N GLN A 639 0.07 30.49 7.81
CA GLN A 639 0.30 30.55 9.25
C GLN A 639 -0.87 31.21 9.99
N LYS A 640 -1.40 32.32 9.46
CA LYS A 640 -2.59 32.99 10.01
C LYS A 640 -3.83 32.09 9.97
N ALA A 641 -4.08 31.40 8.86
CA ALA A 641 -5.22 30.50 8.71
C ALA A 641 -5.16 29.28 9.65
N ALA A 642 -3.94 28.84 10.00
CA ALA A 642 -3.70 27.78 10.97
C ALA A 642 -3.53 28.28 12.43
N GLY A 643 -3.91 29.53 12.73
CA GLY A 643 -3.96 30.07 14.08
C GLY A 643 -2.61 30.44 14.70
N VAL A 644 -1.53 30.54 13.93
CA VAL A 644 -0.20 30.94 14.43
C VAL A 644 -0.20 32.42 14.84
N ALA A 645 0.35 32.71 16.01
CA ALA A 645 0.45 34.07 16.54
C ALA A 645 1.33 34.98 15.68
N ALA A 646 0.93 36.25 15.54
CA ALA A 646 1.69 37.25 14.80
C ALA A 646 3.07 37.50 15.44
N GLY A 647 4.11 37.61 14.60
CA GLY A 647 5.49 37.83 15.05
C GLY A 647 6.24 36.57 15.53
N ALA A 648 5.62 35.39 15.52
CA ALA A 648 6.30 34.13 15.77
C ALA A 648 7.37 33.83 14.69
N ASN A 649 8.35 32.96 15.01
CA ASN A 649 9.38 32.57 14.05
C ASN A 649 8.74 31.81 12.86
N PRO A 650 8.84 32.32 11.61
CA PRO A 650 8.16 31.75 10.47
C PRO A 650 8.76 30.40 10.04
N GLN A 651 10.01 30.09 10.38
CA GLN A 651 10.60 28.77 10.12
C GLN A 651 10.02 27.74 11.10
N ASP A 652 10.19 27.98 12.40
CA ASP A 652 9.84 27.02 13.46
C ASP A 652 8.36 26.68 13.39
N ARG A 653 7.49 27.70 13.30
CA ARG A 653 6.04 27.50 13.19
C ARG A 653 5.62 26.82 11.90
N MET A 654 6.37 26.97 10.80
CA MET A 654 6.10 26.19 9.59
C MET A 654 6.53 24.73 9.76
N LEU A 655 7.63 24.44 10.48
CA LEU A 655 8.01 23.06 10.79
C LEU A 655 7.00 22.38 11.72
N ASP A 656 6.50 23.06 12.76
CA ASP A 656 5.41 22.57 13.64
C ASP A 656 4.15 22.22 12.82
N LEU A 657 3.71 23.16 11.97
CA LEU A 657 2.58 22.97 11.06
C LEU A 657 2.79 21.77 10.12
N MET A 658 3.96 21.62 9.52
CA MET A 658 4.26 20.50 8.62
C MET A 658 4.45 19.16 9.37
N ALA A 659 4.88 19.16 10.63
CA ALA A 659 4.90 17.98 11.49
C ALA A 659 3.47 17.54 11.86
N GLY A 660 2.54 18.50 11.93
CA GLY A 660 1.09 18.28 11.95
C GLY A 660 0.38 18.78 13.20
N ALA A 661 1.06 19.53 14.08
CA ALA A 661 0.45 20.15 15.26
C ALA A 661 1.19 21.46 15.62
N VAL A 662 0.46 22.55 15.87
CA VAL A 662 1.08 23.80 16.39
C VAL A 662 1.37 23.70 17.89
N ASN A 663 0.49 23.01 18.62
CA ASN A 663 0.55 22.74 20.05
C ASN A 663 0.19 21.26 20.25
N PRO A 664 1.15 20.32 20.15
CA PRO A 664 0.90 18.89 20.30
C PRO A 664 0.52 18.54 21.75
N ALA A 665 -0.40 17.59 21.92
CA ALA A 665 -0.67 16.99 23.24
C ALA A 665 0.43 15.97 23.65
N ASP A 666 1.06 15.34 22.65
CA ASP A 666 2.20 14.44 22.80
C ASP A 666 3.45 15.15 22.25
N GLU A 667 4.14 15.86 23.15
CA GLU A 667 5.33 16.64 22.79
C GLU A 667 6.51 15.72 22.43
N GLU A 668 6.66 14.54 23.04
CA GLU A 668 7.78 13.63 22.76
C GLU A 668 7.76 13.14 21.31
N THR A 669 6.61 12.62 20.85
CA THR A 669 6.46 12.20 19.45
C THR A 669 6.60 13.37 18.48
N HIS A 670 6.13 14.56 18.87
CA HIS A 670 6.26 15.75 18.02
C HIS A 670 7.72 16.19 17.88
N GLN A 671 8.50 16.22 18.96
CA GLN A 671 9.92 16.57 18.93
C GLN A 671 10.74 15.53 18.16
N ALA A 672 10.38 14.24 18.21
CA ALA A 672 11.00 13.21 17.38
C ALA A 672 10.82 13.49 15.87
N LEU A 673 9.61 13.86 15.45
CA LEU A 673 9.30 14.24 14.06
C LEU A 673 10.00 15.54 13.65
N LEU A 674 9.98 16.57 14.50
CA LEU A 674 10.71 17.82 14.25
C LEU A 674 12.22 17.55 14.06
N THR A 675 12.81 16.66 14.87
CA THR A 675 14.22 16.28 14.77
C THR A 675 14.55 15.61 13.43
N GLU A 676 13.71 14.67 12.97
CA GLU A 676 13.84 14.05 11.63
C GLU A 676 13.74 15.10 10.51
N MET A 677 12.76 16.01 10.63
CA MET A 677 12.49 17.05 9.64
C MET A 677 13.59 18.11 9.57
N MET A 678 14.12 18.56 10.71
CA MET A 678 15.26 19.46 10.79
C MET A 678 16.52 18.83 10.19
N ARG A 679 16.79 17.55 10.49
CA ARG A 679 17.90 16.81 9.88
C ARG A 679 17.77 16.74 8.35
N GLY A 680 16.56 16.55 7.83
CA GLY A 680 16.28 16.62 6.39
C GLY A 680 16.52 18.02 5.79
N PHE A 681 16.11 19.07 6.50
CA PHE A 681 16.31 20.47 6.11
C PHE A 681 17.79 20.84 6.01
N GLU A 682 18.57 20.45 7.01
CA GLU A 682 20.02 20.66 7.06
C GLU A 682 20.76 19.86 5.99
N ALA A 683 20.40 18.59 5.78
CA ALA A 683 20.99 17.75 4.74
C ALA A 683 20.79 18.33 3.33
N GLN A 684 19.63 18.91 3.04
CA GLN A 684 19.33 19.58 1.77
C GLN A 684 19.97 20.99 1.62
N LYS A 685 20.70 21.47 2.64
CA LYS A 685 21.37 22.78 2.63
C LYS A 685 20.41 23.90 2.22
N LEU A 686 19.27 23.97 2.92
CA LEU A 686 18.22 24.96 2.70
C LEU A 686 18.41 26.19 3.59
N VAL A 687 17.91 27.35 3.14
CA VAL A 687 17.94 28.59 3.93
C VAL A 687 16.62 28.69 4.69
N SER A 688 16.64 28.86 6.01
CA SER A 688 15.41 29.03 6.80
C SER A 688 14.57 30.24 6.32
N LEU A 689 13.25 30.10 6.34
CA LEU A 689 12.29 31.19 6.04
C LEU A 689 12.61 32.46 6.84
N LYS A 690 12.99 32.30 8.12
CA LYS A 690 13.39 33.44 8.96
C LYS A 690 14.59 34.21 8.41
N VAL A 691 15.67 33.52 8.03
CA VAL A 691 16.86 34.19 7.45
C VAL A 691 16.52 34.90 6.14
N LEU A 692 15.65 34.33 5.30
CA LEU A 692 15.19 34.98 4.07
C LEU A 692 14.35 36.23 4.35
N PHE A 693 13.42 36.17 5.30
CA PHE A 693 12.52 37.29 5.61
C PHE A 693 13.24 38.41 6.39
N ASP A 694 14.12 38.06 7.35
CA ASP A 694 14.96 39.04 8.05
C ASP A 694 15.89 39.80 7.08
N LEU A 695 16.45 39.10 6.08
CA LEU A 695 17.31 39.71 5.07
C LEU A 695 16.51 40.61 4.11
N ASP A 696 15.30 40.18 3.72
CA ASP A 696 14.38 40.99 2.92
C ASP A 696 13.96 42.29 3.64
N ASP A 697 13.59 42.20 4.93
CA ASP A 697 13.26 43.38 5.74
C ASP A 697 14.43 44.37 5.82
N HIS A 698 15.66 43.89 5.92
CA HIS A 698 16.85 44.73 5.88
C HIS A 698 17.12 45.34 4.50
N LEU A 699 16.93 44.61 3.40
CA LEU A 699 17.06 45.16 2.04
C LEU A 699 16.00 46.25 1.80
N ALA A 700 14.76 46.01 2.22
CA ALA A 700 13.68 46.99 2.12
C ALA A 700 13.92 48.23 3.00
N ALA A 701 14.46 48.06 4.21
CA ALA A 701 14.85 49.17 5.09
C ALA A 701 16.01 49.99 4.51
N ALA A 702 17.06 49.33 4.00
CA ALA A 702 18.17 49.99 3.34
C ALA A 702 17.71 50.78 2.09
N ALA A 703 16.77 50.24 1.32
CA ALA A 703 16.19 50.94 0.16
C ALA A 703 15.35 52.18 0.55
N ARG A 704 14.83 52.26 1.78
CA ARG A 704 14.17 53.46 2.34
C ARG A 704 15.15 54.47 2.95
N GLY A 705 16.42 54.11 3.10
CA GLY A 705 17.44 54.94 3.78
C GLY A 705 17.49 54.76 5.30
N ASP A 706 16.84 53.72 5.84
CA ASP A 706 16.89 53.41 7.27
C ASP A 706 18.32 53.03 7.70
N LYS A 707 18.78 53.47 8.88
CA LYS A 707 20.09 53.08 9.44
C LYS A 707 20.10 51.61 9.88
N GLY A 708 20.31 50.70 8.93
CA GLY A 708 20.35 49.26 9.15
C GLY A 708 21.49 48.77 10.04
N ASN A 709 21.28 47.65 10.71
CA ASN A 709 22.32 46.99 11.53
C ASN A 709 23.27 46.20 10.62
N THR A 710 24.41 46.80 10.27
CA THR A 710 25.42 46.22 9.37
C THR A 710 25.98 44.89 9.88
N ALA A 711 26.10 44.70 11.20
CA ALA A 711 26.59 43.45 11.78
C ALA A 711 25.56 42.31 11.65
N LEU A 712 24.27 42.60 11.79
CA LEU A 712 23.19 41.63 11.56
C LEU A 712 23.08 41.29 10.07
N THR A 713 23.14 42.30 9.19
CA THR A 713 23.16 42.11 7.73
C THR A 713 24.30 41.20 7.31
N ASN A 714 25.52 41.44 7.79
CA ASN A 714 26.69 40.59 7.50
C ASN A 714 26.51 39.13 7.97
N ARG A 715 25.85 38.90 9.12
CA ARG A 715 25.55 37.54 9.61
C ARG A 715 24.51 36.82 8.76
N LEU A 716 23.45 37.51 8.34
CA LEU A 716 22.40 36.95 7.48
C LEU A 716 22.96 36.64 6.09
N VAL A 717 23.70 37.58 5.50
CA VAL A 717 24.38 37.40 4.21
C VAL A 717 25.39 36.25 4.26
N ALA A 718 26.16 36.11 5.33
CA ALA A 718 27.05 34.96 5.51
C ALA A 718 26.27 33.63 5.51
N ARG A 719 25.16 33.53 6.25
CA ARG A 719 24.31 32.31 6.26
C ARG A 719 23.71 31.98 4.90
N VAL A 720 23.40 32.98 4.07
CA VAL A 720 22.84 32.76 2.72
C VAL A 720 23.92 32.40 1.70
N SER A 721 25.15 32.92 1.83
CA SER A 721 26.26 32.58 0.93
C SER A 721 27.06 31.33 1.34
N ASP A 722 27.03 30.91 2.60
CA ASP A 722 27.79 29.76 3.14
C ASP A 722 27.06 28.40 2.97
N LEU A 723 26.31 28.23 1.88
CA LEU A 723 25.58 26.99 1.59
C LEU A 723 26.50 25.80 1.29
N ASN A 724 27.75 26.05 0.90
CA ASN A 724 28.75 25.02 0.57
C ASN A 724 28.18 23.92 -0.34
N LEU A 725 27.48 24.33 -1.41
CA LEU A 725 26.81 23.40 -2.34
C LEU A 725 27.87 22.56 -3.07
N PRO A 726 27.77 21.21 -3.08
CA PRO A 726 28.75 20.38 -3.75
C PRO A 726 28.92 20.75 -5.23
N LYS A 727 30.18 20.76 -5.69
CA LYS A 727 30.49 20.80 -7.12
C LYS A 727 30.18 19.42 -7.69
N ALA A 728 29.58 19.39 -8.88
CA ALA A 728 29.33 18.14 -9.58
C ALA A 728 30.62 17.61 -10.23
N SER A 729 30.70 16.30 -10.36
CA SER A 729 31.87 15.56 -10.91
C SER A 729 32.08 15.72 -12.41
N LEU A 730 31.02 16.06 -13.16
CA LEU A 730 31.02 16.25 -14.60
C LEU A 730 30.85 17.73 -14.97
N SER A 731 31.45 18.17 -16.07
CA SER A 731 31.20 19.50 -16.63
C SER A 731 29.72 19.68 -17.04
N SER A 732 29.28 20.92 -17.20
CA SER A 732 27.92 21.22 -17.67
C SER A 732 27.69 20.73 -19.10
N GLN A 733 28.73 20.58 -19.93
CA GLN A 733 28.60 20.08 -21.29
C GLN A 733 28.39 18.56 -21.31
N GLU A 734 29.18 17.82 -20.53
CA GLU A 734 29.01 16.36 -20.34
C GLU A 734 27.65 16.06 -19.71
N ARG A 735 27.25 16.77 -18.64
CA ARG A 735 25.94 16.55 -18.02
C ARG A 735 24.78 16.88 -18.95
N ASN A 736 24.82 17.95 -19.74
CA ASN A 736 23.74 18.21 -20.72
C ASN A 736 23.70 17.19 -21.87
N ALA A 737 24.80 16.46 -22.15
CA ALA A 737 24.83 15.38 -23.13
C ALA A 737 24.31 14.04 -22.57
N PHE A 738 24.53 13.76 -21.28
CA PHE A 738 24.11 12.50 -20.62
C PHE A 738 22.79 12.62 -19.81
N ALA A 739 22.37 13.82 -19.44
CA ALA A 739 21.19 14.09 -18.63
C ALA A 739 20.47 15.36 -19.10
N PHE A 740 19.23 15.21 -19.57
CA PHE A 740 18.34 16.34 -19.84
C PHE A 740 18.21 17.21 -18.58
N GLY A 741 18.26 18.55 -18.65
CA GLY A 741 18.06 19.40 -17.45
C GLY A 741 18.71 20.78 -17.40
N TYR A 742 18.88 21.46 -18.54
CA TYR A 742 19.61 22.73 -18.65
C TYR A 742 19.18 23.80 -17.61
N TRP A 743 17.87 23.95 -17.35
CA TRP A 743 17.36 24.98 -16.44
C TRP A 743 17.68 24.71 -14.96
N THR A 744 17.60 23.44 -14.53
CA THR A 744 17.99 23.00 -13.20
C THR A 744 19.46 23.28 -12.92
N GLU A 745 20.34 22.95 -13.87
CA GLU A 745 21.78 23.22 -13.73
C GLU A 745 22.08 24.73 -13.71
N LYS A 746 21.38 25.51 -14.52
CA LYS A 746 21.47 26.98 -14.51
C LYS A 746 21.03 27.57 -13.16
N HIS A 747 19.97 27.04 -12.55
CA HIS A 747 19.49 27.43 -11.21
C HIS A 747 20.55 27.18 -10.13
N ILE A 748 21.05 25.93 -10.04
CA ILE A 748 22.08 25.54 -9.05
C ILE A 748 23.35 26.37 -9.24
N GLU A 749 23.79 26.58 -10.49
CA GLU A 749 25.01 27.32 -10.80
C GLU A 749 24.88 28.83 -10.53
N ASN A 750 23.70 29.41 -10.73
CA ASN A 750 23.42 30.79 -10.33
C ASN A 750 23.52 30.95 -8.80
N GLN A 751 22.98 30.00 -8.02
CA GLN A 751 23.09 30.03 -6.56
C GLN A 751 24.53 29.81 -6.07
N ARG A 752 25.30 28.91 -6.69
CA ARG A 752 26.75 28.75 -6.37
C ARG A 752 27.55 30.04 -6.58
N LYS A 753 27.13 30.90 -7.51
CA LYS A 753 27.76 32.19 -7.84
C LYS A 753 27.22 33.37 -7.02
N LEU A 754 26.20 33.16 -6.18
CA LEU A 754 25.47 34.22 -5.51
C LEU A 754 26.23 34.75 -4.28
N ASN A 755 26.93 35.87 -4.47
CA ASN A 755 27.58 36.62 -3.40
C ASN A 755 26.73 37.84 -3.01
N PHE A 756 25.83 37.67 -2.05
CA PHE A 756 24.94 38.74 -1.59
C PHE A 756 25.70 39.95 -1.02
N ARG A 757 26.86 39.73 -0.39
CA ARG A 757 27.70 40.82 0.11
C ARG A 757 28.15 41.74 -1.02
N ALA A 758 28.70 41.16 -2.09
CA ALA A 758 29.14 41.91 -3.25
C ALA A 758 27.96 42.57 -4.01
N VAL A 759 26.75 42.00 -3.96
CA VAL A 759 25.54 42.62 -4.51
C VAL A 759 25.15 43.85 -3.70
N ILE A 760 25.05 43.73 -2.36
CA ILE A 760 24.66 44.84 -1.47
C ILE A 760 25.70 45.95 -1.50
N GLU A 761 27.00 45.64 -1.46
CA GLU A 761 28.10 46.61 -1.57
C GLU A 761 28.04 47.38 -2.91
N LYS A 762 27.72 46.72 -4.03
CA LYS A 762 27.54 47.36 -5.35
C LYS A 762 26.23 48.14 -5.51
N ALA A 763 25.20 47.79 -4.74
CA ALA A 763 23.90 48.47 -4.71
C ALA A 763 23.83 49.58 -3.65
N ALA A 764 24.90 49.80 -2.88
CA ALA A 764 24.96 50.84 -1.86
C ALA A 764 24.58 52.22 -2.45
N ASN A 765 23.71 52.93 -1.74
CA ASN A 765 23.14 54.23 -2.14
C ASN A 765 22.31 54.22 -3.44
N GLN A 766 21.88 53.06 -3.95
CA GLN A 766 21.05 52.93 -5.16
C GLN A 766 19.76 52.15 -4.83
N PRO A 767 18.69 52.84 -4.35
CA PRO A 767 17.46 52.21 -3.88
C PRO A 767 16.83 51.19 -4.83
N GLU A 768 16.80 51.49 -6.15
CA GLU A 768 16.24 50.56 -7.14
C GLU A 768 17.07 49.27 -7.25
N LYS A 769 18.41 49.34 -7.19
CA LYS A 769 19.26 48.13 -7.17
C LYS A 769 19.14 47.33 -5.88
N LEU A 770 18.82 47.98 -4.75
CA LEU A 770 18.51 47.29 -3.50
C LEU A 770 17.14 46.59 -3.57
N LYS A 771 16.15 47.16 -4.28
CA LYS A 771 14.90 46.46 -4.61
C LYS A 771 15.16 45.26 -5.54
N ASP A 772 15.94 45.43 -6.60
CA ASP A 772 16.32 44.34 -7.52
C ASP A 772 17.02 43.19 -6.78
N ALA A 773 17.87 43.52 -5.78
CA ALA A 773 18.55 42.52 -4.96
C ALA A 773 17.60 41.62 -4.15
N ARG A 774 16.39 42.10 -3.81
CA ARG A 774 15.33 41.26 -3.18
C ARG A 774 14.94 40.10 -4.10
N GLY A 775 14.90 40.35 -5.42
CA GLY A 775 14.59 39.33 -6.43
C GLY A 775 15.56 38.15 -6.45
N LEU A 776 16.80 38.31 -5.93
CA LEU A 776 17.76 37.22 -5.79
C LEU A 776 17.45 36.26 -4.63
N LEU A 777 16.53 36.61 -3.73
CA LEU A 777 16.03 35.72 -2.67
C LEU A 777 14.96 34.75 -3.18
N THR A 778 14.31 35.06 -4.30
CA THR A 778 13.21 34.26 -4.89
C THR A 778 13.57 32.80 -5.17
N PRO A 779 14.72 32.48 -5.79
CA PRO A 779 15.08 31.09 -6.07
C PRO A 779 15.41 30.31 -4.78
N LEU A 780 15.88 31.00 -3.74
CA LEU A 780 16.14 30.42 -2.42
C LEU A 780 14.83 30.17 -1.64
N LEU A 781 13.87 31.09 -1.73
CA LEU A 781 12.52 30.91 -1.17
C LEU A 781 11.81 29.74 -1.85
N ARG A 782 11.91 29.65 -3.19
CA ARG A 782 11.42 28.48 -3.95
C ARG A 782 12.00 27.18 -3.43
N ASP A 783 13.33 27.08 -3.30
CA ASP A 783 13.98 25.85 -2.81
C ASP A 783 13.55 25.50 -1.39
N THR A 784 13.36 26.50 -0.55
CA THR A 784 12.95 26.33 0.85
C THR A 784 11.52 25.80 0.95
N LEU A 785 10.58 26.35 0.17
CA LEU A 785 9.18 25.92 0.17
C LEU A 785 9.02 24.52 -0.46
N VAL A 786 9.72 24.24 -1.56
CA VAL A 786 9.76 22.89 -2.16
C VAL A 786 10.39 21.90 -1.17
N GLY A 787 11.49 22.28 -0.53
CA GLY A 787 12.19 21.46 0.46
C GLY A 787 11.33 21.10 1.67
N LEU A 788 10.53 22.03 2.19
CA LEU A 788 9.61 21.76 3.30
C LEU A 788 8.55 20.70 2.95
N LEU A 789 8.06 20.67 1.70
CA LEU A 789 7.17 19.60 1.22
C LEU A 789 7.90 18.27 1.03
N TYR A 790 9.12 18.29 0.50
CA TYR A 790 9.98 17.10 0.40
C TYR A 790 10.22 16.46 1.76
N ILE A 791 10.44 17.29 2.79
CA ILE A 791 10.72 16.87 4.17
C ILE A 791 9.46 16.31 4.85
N HIS A 792 8.30 16.96 4.68
CA HIS A 792 7.03 16.46 5.21
C HIS A 792 6.65 15.09 4.61
N TYR A 793 6.85 14.93 3.31
CA TYR A 793 6.61 13.68 2.57
C TYR A 793 7.83 12.75 2.52
N ALA A 794 8.87 13.01 3.33
CA ALA A 794 10.07 12.19 3.34
C ALA A 794 9.70 10.73 3.71
N PRO A 795 9.99 9.74 2.85
CA PRO A 795 9.74 8.35 3.18
C PRO A 795 10.60 7.91 4.37
N PRO A 796 10.20 6.86 5.11
CA PRO A 796 11.03 6.25 6.15
C PRO A 796 12.48 6.05 5.70
N GLY A 797 13.44 6.41 6.56
CA GLY A 797 14.87 6.34 6.25
C GLY A 797 15.41 7.52 5.42
N ALA A 798 14.64 8.04 4.45
CA ALA A 798 14.91 9.23 3.63
C ALA A 798 16.35 9.35 3.06
N GLN A 799 16.97 8.22 2.71
CA GLN A 799 18.35 8.14 2.23
C GLN A 799 18.58 8.96 0.96
N VAL A 800 17.59 9.11 0.07
CA VAL A 800 17.72 10.00 -1.10
C VAL A 800 17.94 11.46 -0.70
N LEU A 801 17.34 11.91 0.42
CA LEU A 801 17.50 13.27 0.96
C LEU A 801 18.77 13.44 1.78
N TYR A 802 19.29 12.37 2.38
CA TYR A 802 20.54 12.41 3.16
C TYR A 802 21.80 12.22 2.31
N THR A 803 21.72 11.48 1.20
CA THR A 803 22.85 11.21 0.31
C THR A 803 23.02 12.26 -0.80
N ASN A 804 21.93 12.85 -1.30
CA ASN A 804 21.97 13.89 -2.33
C ASN A 804 21.50 15.25 -1.77
N PRO A 805 22.42 16.12 -1.30
CA PRO A 805 22.09 17.40 -0.68
C PRO A 805 21.61 18.48 -1.67
N LEU A 806 21.37 18.12 -2.93
CA LEU A 806 20.82 18.99 -3.97
C LEU A 806 19.44 18.52 -4.45
N PHE A 807 18.89 17.42 -3.92
CA PHE A 807 17.73 16.72 -4.50
C PHE A 807 16.41 17.52 -4.52
N ALA A 808 16.11 18.29 -3.46
CA ALA A 808 14.95 19.19 -3.43
C ALA A 808 15.15 20.40 -4.36
N ARG A 809 16.34 21.00 -4.30
CA ARG A 809 16.75 22.11 -5.17
C ARG A 809 16.75 21.74 -6.65
N SER A 810 17.10 20.49 -6.98
CA SER A 810 17.20 20.01 -8.35
C SER A 810 15.85 19.68 -9.00
N HIS A 811 14.72 19.77 -8.29
CA HIS A 811 13.38 19.58 -8.88
C HIS A 811 13.23 20.44 -10.16
N ASP A 812 12.75 19.85 -11.24
CA ASP A 812 12.67 20.51 -12.56
C ASP A 812 11.21 20.78 -12.95
N PHE A 813 10.78 22.03 -12.76
CA PHE A 813 9.43 22.48 -13.13
C PHE A 813 9.25 22.71 -14.63
N ILE A 814 10.31 22.68 -15.45
CA ILE A 814 10.20 22.97 -16.89
C ILE A 814 10.24 21.66 -17.69
N GLY A 815 11.18 20.78 -17.34
CA GLY A 815 11.42 19.51 -18.01
C GLY A 815 12.20 19.64 -19.32
N ILE A 816 11.99 18.66 -20.21
CA ILE A 816 12.71 18.54 -21.48
C ILE A 816 12.21 19.61 -22.46
N GLN A 817 13.14 20.28 -23.16
CA GLN A 817 12.78 21.27 -24.19
C GLN A 817 11.80 20.68 -25.21
N GLY A 818 10.72 21.41 -25.50
CA GLY A 818 9.65 20.99 -26.39
C GLY A 818 8.51 20.20 -25.74
N ASN A 819 8.65 19.76 -24.48
CA ASN A 819 7.59 19.05 -23.75
C ASN A 819 7.35 19.71 -22.37
N ASN A 820 6.28 20.50 -22.26
CA ASN A 820 5.95 21.20 -21.01
C ASN A 820 5.56 20.21 -19.90
N GLN A 821 6.33 20.16 -18.82
CA GLN A 821 6.07 19.30 -17.65
C GLN A 821 5.47 20.05 -16.44
N THR A 822 5.43 21.39 -16.43
CA THR A 822 5.15 22.23 -15.24
C THR A 822 3.88 21.87 -14.46
N TRP A 823 2.88 21.29 -15.11
CA TRP A 823 1.58 20.95 -14.52
C TRP A 823 1.20 19.46 -14.67
N LYS A 824 2.15 18.62 -15.08
CA LYS A 824 2.00 17.16 -15.10
C LYS A 824 2.39 16.56 -13.74
N PRO A 825 1.96 15.32 -13.40
CA PRO A 825 2.37 14.64 -12.17
C PRO A 825 3.89 14.62 -11.99
N THR A 826 4.36 14.61 -10.74
CA THR A 826 5.78 14.42 -10.42
C THR A 826 6.24 13.04 -10.88
N GLU A 827 7.34 12.99 -11.62
CA GLU A 827 7.99 11.74 -12.07
C GLU A 827 9.48 11.74 -11.70
N VAL A 828 10.03 10.55 -11.43
CA VAL A 828 11.48 10.35 -11.24
C VAL A 828 12.15 10.24 -12.61
N LEU A 829 13.17 11.07 -12.87
CA LEU A 829 13.97 10.99 -14.10
C LEU A 829 15.47 10.86 -13.80
N GLY A 830 16.15 10.10 -14.67
CA GLY A 830 17.59 9.87 -14.60
C GLY A 830 18.03 8.84 -13.55
N SER A 831 17.12 8.04 -12.99
CA SER A 831 17.47 6.91 -12.12
C SER A 831 18.39 5.90 -12.84
N GLY A 832 19.22 5.17 -12.09
CA GLY A 832 20.15 4.16 -12.61
C GLY A 832 21.46 4.68 -13.23
N TRP A 833 21.61 5.99 -13.45
CA TRP A 833 22.85 6.58 -13.98
C TRP A 833 23.76 7.10 -12.85
N PRO A 834 25.04 6.67 -12.74
CA PRO A 834 25.96 7.18 -11.73
C PRO A 834 26.17 8.71 -11.77
N SER A 835 26.01 9.30 -12.95
CA SER A 835 26.12 10.74 -13.20
C SER A 835 24.97 11.59 -12.65
N SER A 836 23.85 10.98 -12.25
CA SER A 836 22.64 11.69 -11.78
C SER A 836 22.47 11.72 -10.26
N ALA A 837 23.37 11.07 -9.50
CA ALA A 837 23.31 10.99 -8.03
C ALA A 837 21.95 10.53 -7.47
N GLY A 838 21.37 9.48 -8.08
CA GLY A 838 20.06 8.93 -7.74
C GLY A 838 18.90 9.45 -8.60
N GLY A 839 19.16 10.38 -9.51
CA GLY A 839 18.16 11.01 -10.36
C GLY A 839 17.65 12.35 -9.80
N ARG A 840 16.56 12.85 -10.36
CA ARG A 840 15.82 14.00 -9.83
C ARG A 840 14.32 13.87 -10.12
N LEU A 841 13.53 14.70 -9.47
CA LEU A 841 12.10 14.81 -9.76
C LEU A 841 11.83 15.91 -10.79
N VAL A 842 10.85 15.67 -11.66
CA VAL A 842 10.44 16.56 -12.75
C VAL A 842 8.92 16.62 -12.80
N GLY A 843 8.37 17.80 -13.11
CA GLY A 843 6.93 18.01 -13.26
C GLY A 843 6.39 19.10 -12.34
N SER A 844 5.14 18.94 -11.90
CA SER A 844 4.58 19.70 -10.79
C SER A 844 4.84 19.00 -9.45
N LEU A 845 4.41 19.59 -8.33
CA LEU A 845 4.43 18.95 -7.00
C LEU A 845 3.23 18.01 -6.73
N ILE A 846 2.25 17.90 -7.63
CA ILE A 846 1.19 16.89 -7.48
C ILE A 846 1.79 15.50 -7.71
N HIS A 847 1.49 14.53 -6.83
CA HIS A 847 2.09 13.19 -6.81
C HIS A 847 3.53 13.11 -6.22
N LEU A 848 4.07 14.21 -5.68
CA LEU A 848 5.36 14.24 -4.97
C LEU A 848 5.58 13.10 -3.94
N PRO A 849 4.61 12.72 -3.07
CA PRO A 849 4.83 11.67 -2.07
C PRO A 849 5.23 10.33 -2.69
N TYR A 850 4.59 9.95 -3.81
CA TYR A 850 4.90 8.71 -4.51
C TYR A 850 6.24 8.81 -5.22
N ALA A 851 6.53 9.93 -5.89
CA ALA A 851 7.80 10.10 -6.59
C ALA A 851 9.01 10.09 -5.63
N LEU A 852 8.85 10.57 -4.39
CA LEU A 852 9.85 10.42 -3.33
C LEU A 852 10.03 8.96 -2.90
N ALA A 853 8.93 8.23 -2.68
CA ALA A 853 8.98 6.82 -2.31
C ALA A 853 9.52 5.91 -3.43
N GLU A 854 9.26 6.27 -4.70
CA GLU A 854 9.79 5.63 -5.91
C GLU A 854 11.29 5.87 -6.10
N ALA A 855 11.82 7.02 -5.65
CA ALA A 855 13.25 7.25 -5.58
C ALA A 855 13.90 6.47 -4.41
N GLU A 856 13.28 6.53 -3.21
CA GLU A 856 13.81 5.93 -1.97
C GLU A 856 13.88 4.40 -2.02
N GLN A 857 12.97 3.71 -2.70
CA GLN A 857 12.94 2.24 -2.72
C GLN A 857 14.27 1.58 -3.13
N ASN A 858 15.11 2.27 -3.91
CA ASN A 858 16.42 1.79 -4.35
C ASN A 858 17.49 1.82 -3.25
N PHE A 859 17.21 2.48 -2.12
CA PHE A 859 18.08 2.54 -0.94
C PHE A 859 17.66 1.54 0.15
N LEU A 860 16.47 0.92 0.03
CA LEU A 860 16.01 -0.10 0.98
C LEU A 860 16.71 -1.42 0.68
N ILE A 861 17.50 -1.90 1.64
CA ILE A 861 18.26 -3.14 1.51
C ILE A 861 17.41 -4.30 2.04
N PRO A 862 17.00 -5.27 1.21
CA PRO A 862 16.30 -6.45 1.70
C PRO A 862 17.19 -7.25 2.66
N THR A 863 16.61 -7.78 3.73
CA THR A 863 17.32 -8.67 4.67
C THR A 863 17.64 -10.06 4.11
N ARG A 864 17.19 -10.36 2.88
CA ARG A 864 17.46 -11.62 2.16
C ARG A 864 17.76 -11.32 0.70
N GLU A 865 18.76 -12.01 0.14
CA GLU A 865 19.48 -11.65 -1.10
C GLU A 865 18.68 -11.54 -2.43
N GLN A 866 17.37 -11.85 -2.47
CA GLN A 866 16.58 -11.87 -3.71
C GLN A 866 15.11 -11.45 -3.49
N ALA A 867 14.81 -10.15 -3.48
CA ALA A 867 13.42 -9.65 -3.43
C ALA A 867 13.08 -8.91 -4.74
N LEU A 868 12.06 -9.39 -5.47
CA LEU A 868 11.78 -9.02 -6.87
C LEU A 868 10.62 -8.03 -7.06
N ILE A 869 10.04 -7.50 -5.98
CA ILE A 869 8.71 -6.84 -6.01
C ILE A 869 8.71 -5.32 -5.79
N TRP A 870 9.88 -4.69 -5.65
CA TRP A 870 10.03 -3.32 -5.13
C TRP A 870 9.28 -2.28 -5.96
N GLY A 871 9.60 -2.20 -7.26
CA GLY A 871 9.25 -1.10 -8.17
C GLY A 871 7.79 -0.65 -8.13
N ASP A 872 6.88 -1.61 -8.04
CA ASP A 872 5.44 -1.35 -7.99
C ASP A 872 4.96 -1.17 -6.54
N LEU A 873 5.18 -2.15 -5.66
CA LEU A 873 4.50 -2.22 -4.36
C LEU A 873 5.01 -1.20 -3.34
N VAL A 874 6.34 -1.09 -3.22
CA VAL A 874 6.98 -0.42 -2.09
C VAL A 874 6.63 1.07 -2.02
N PRO A 875 6.63 1.84 -3.13
CA PRO A 875 6.25 3.23 -3.10
C PRO A 875 4.84 3.47 -2.53
N GLN A 876 3.87 2.61 -2.89
CA GLN A 876 2.50 2.71 -2.40
C GLN A 876 2.38 2.36 -0.90
N MET A 877 3.15 1.39 -0.40
CA MET A 877 3.21 1.08 1.03
C MET A 877 3.81 2.23 1.85
N LEU A 878 4.93 2.79 1.42
CA LEU A 878 5.59 3.90 2.13
C LEU A 878 4.67 5.15 2.15
N VAL A 879 4.06 5.51 1.02
CA VAL A 879 3.07 6.61 0.94
C VAL A 879 1.88 6.36 1.87
N SER A 880 1.33 5.14 1.88
CA SER A 880 0.21 4.75 2.74
C SER A 880 0.53 4.85 4.23
N SER A 881 1.81 4.72 4.61
CA SER A 881 2.28 4.86 5.98
C SER A 881 2.58 6.31 6.40
N LYS A 882 2.94 7.20 5.46
CA LYS A 882 3.40 8.58 5.74
C LYS A 882 2.32 9.66 5.53
N LEU A 883 1.35 9.44 4.63
CA LEU A 883 0.29 10.42 4.33
C LEU A 883 -0.77 10.56 5.44
N PRO A 884 -1.33 9.48 6.02
CA PRO A 884 -2.20 9.59 7.18
C PRO A 884 -1.43 10.15 8.38
N ARG A 885 -2.08 10.97 9.20
CA ARG A 885 -1.51 11.54 10.43
C ARG A 885 -2.49 11.35 11.59
N PHE A 886 -1.97 10.90 12.71
CA PHE A 886 -2.76 10.38 13.83
C PHE A 886 -2.98 11.41 14.96
N TRP A 887 -2.67 12.68 14.70
CA TRP A 887 -2.87 13.79 15.65
C TRP A 887 -4.34 14.05 16.00
N ASN A 888 -5.25 13.77 15.07
CA ASN A 888 -6.71 13.93 15.24
C ASN A 888 -7.43 12.60 15.51
N VAL A 889 -6.69 11.56 15.92
CA VAL A 889 -7.23 10.24 16.21
C VAL A 889 -7.25 10.03 17.71
N GLU A 890 -8.42 9.73 18.26
CA GLU A 890 -8.59 9.48 19.69
C GLU A 890 -8.33 8.01 20.05
N PRO A 891 -7.87 7.69 21.29
CA PRO A 891 -7.62 6.30 21.73
C PRO A 891 -8.81 5.36 21.49
N VAL A 892 -10.03 5.87 21.67
CA VAL A 892 -11.29 5.14 21.42
C VAL A 892 -11.43 4.67 19.97
N GLN A 893 -10.87 5.38 19.00
CA GLN A 893 -10.92 5.00 17.58
C GLN A 893 -9.92 3.89 17.25
N THR A 894 -8.71 3.97 17.80
CA THR A 894 -7.71 2.90 17.67
C THR A 894 -8.21 1.62 18.34
N HIS A 895 -8.84 1.73 19.52
CA HIS A 895 -9.48 0.61 20.20
C HIS A 895 -10.66 0.05 19.40
N TYR A 896 -11.52 0.91 18.84
CA TYR A 896 -12.62 0.50 17.96
C TYR A 896 -12.15 -0.31 16.74
N VAL A 897 -11.03 0.07 16.11
CA VAL A 897 -10.39 -0.74 15.05
C VAL A 897 -9.85 -2.06 15.60
N GLY A 898 -9.16 -2.03 16.75
CA GLY A 898 -8.65 -3.22 17.45
C GLY A 898 -9.76 -4.25 17.72
N LEU A 899 -10.88 -3.80 18.28
CA LEU A 899 -12.06 -4.61 18.59
C LEU A 899 -12.67 -5.26 17.34
N HIS A 900 -12.89 -4.52 16.25
CA HIS A 900 -13.42 -5.09 15.00
C HIS A 900 -12.49 -6.19 14.45
N MET A 901 -11.18 -5.98 14.53
CA MET A 901 -10.19 -7.01 14.19
C MET A 901 -10.28 -8.23 15.12
N ARG A 902 -10.51 -8.05 16.44
CA ARG A 902 -10.76 -9.17 17.37
C ARG A 902 -12.05 -9.93 17.04
N VAL A 903 -13.12 -9.23 16.66
CA VAL A 903 -14.40 -9.84 16.25
C VAL A 903 -14.21 -10.65 14.97
N GLY A 904 -13.51 -10.13 13.96
CA GLY A 904 -13.18 -10.87 12.74
C GLY A 904 -12.44 -12.18 13.02
N GLU A 905 -11.40 -12.15 13.86
CA GLU A 905 -10.65 -13.37 14.25
C GLU A 905 -11.52 -14.35 15.04
N THR A 906 -12.39 -13.83 15.91
CA THR A 906 -13.36 -14.64 16.66
C THR A 906 -14.33 -15.35 15.74
N LEU A 907 -14.83 -14.69 14.69
CA LEU A 907 -15.76 -15.26 13.73
C LEU A 907 -15.10 -16.33 12.85
N LEU A 908 -13.83 -16.15 12.47
CA LEU A 908 -13.05 -17.22 11.84
C LEU A 908 -12.95 -18.43 12.77
N ALA A 909 -12.54 -18.24 14.03
CA ALA A 909 -12.41 -19.34 14.99
C ALA A 909 -13.74 -20.06 15.30
N GLU A 910 -14.84 -19.31 15.49
CA GLU A 910 -16.17 -19.90 15.68
C GLU A 910 -16.67 -20.68 14.47
N SER A 911 -16.30 -20.25 13.25
CA SER A 911 -16.67 -20.95 12.02
C SER A 911 -16.12 -22.37 11.92
N ALA A 912 -15.13 -22.73 12.75
CA ALA A 912 -14.62 -24.10 12.85
C ALA A 912 -15.53 -25.06 13.64
N PHE A 913 -16.48 -24.53 14.41
CA PHE A 913 -17.42 -25.33 15.21
C PHE A 913 -18.90 -24.93 15.09
N SER A 914 -19.22 -23.83 14.41
CA SER A 914 -20.58 -23.34 14.17
C SER A 914 -20.86 -23.23 12.67
N ALA A 915 -21.72 -24.11 12.15
CA ALA A 915 -22.10 -24.13 10.73
C ALA A 915 -22.88 -22.87 10.30
N GLY A 916 -23.61 -22.25 11.23
CA GLY A 916 -24.28 -20.97 11.01
C GLY A 916 -23.28 -19.81 10.87
N THR A 917 -22.29 -19.75 11.76
CA THR A 917 -21.21 -18.75 11.69
C THR A 917 -20.39 -18.93 10.42
N LEU A 918 -19.99 -20.16 10.07
CA LEU A 918 -19.25 -20.47 8.84
C LEU A 918 -19.94 -19.94 7.59
N ARG A 919 -21.25 -20.16 7.46
CA ARG A 919 -22.04 -19.68 6.31
C ARG A 919 -21.99 -18.15 6.18
N ARG A 920 -22.22 -17.43 7.28
CA ARG A 920 -22.17 -15.95 7.31
C ARG A 920 -20.77 -15.41 7.05
N THR A 921 -19.74 -16.01 7.65
CA THR A 921 -18.34 -15.68 7.40
C THR A 921 -18.00 -15.79 5.91
N VAL A 922 -18.42 -16.88 5.26
CA VAL A 922 -18.23 -17.08 3.81
C VAL A 922 -19.03 -16.07 2.97
N GLU A 923 -20.28 -15.79 3.33
CA GLU A 923 -21.12 -14.77 2.65
C GLU A 923 -20.50 -13.36 2.69
N VAL A 924 -19.82 -13.00 3.78
CA VAL A 924 -19.13 -11.71 3.93
C VAL A 924 -17.82 -11.69 3.16
N LEU A 925 -16.95 -12.69 3.38
CA LEU A 925 -15.66 -12.79 2.67
C LEU A 925 -15.86 -12.87 1.16
N ASP A 926 -16.94 -13.48 0.68
CA ASP A 926 -17.25 -13.51 -0.75
C ASP A 926 -17.40 -12.12 -1.37
N ARG A 927 -17.76 -11.08 -0.62
CA ARG A 927 -17.90 -9.71 -1.15
C ARG A 927 -16.57 -9.00 -1.34
N VAL A 928 -15.52 -9.41 -0.62
CA VAL A 928 -14.22 -8.72 -0.52
C VAL A 928 -13.03 -9.58 -0.95
N ALA A 929 -13.24 -10.86 -1.26
CA ALA A 929 -12.19 -11.79 -1.69
C ALA A 929 -12.57 -12.57 -2.98
N PRO A 930 -11.58 -13.04 -3.78
CA PRO A 930 -11.86 -13.88 -4.94
C PRO A 930 -12.41 -15.27 -4.56
N PRO A 931 -13.35 -15.85 -5.34
CA PRO A 931 -14.00 -17.14 -5.10
C PRO A 931 -13.09 -18.27 -4.61
N ALA A 932 -11.98 -18.54 -5.30
CA ALA A 932 -11.09 -19.64 -4.97
C ALA A 932 -10.41 -19.48 -3.59
N ARG A 933 -10.10 -18.23 -3.18
CA ARG A 933 -9.53 -17.95 -1.85
C ARG A 933 -10.59 -18.12 -0.75
N VAL A 934 -11.79 -17.62 -0.99
CA VAL A 934 -12.94 -17.79 -0.07
C VAL A 934 -13.24 -19.28 0.15
N ARG A 935 -13.17 -20.09 -0.91
CA ARG A 935 -13.30 -21.55 -0.80
C ARG A 935 -12.21 -22.18 0.06
N ARG A 936 -10.93 -21.83 -0.16
CA ARG A 936 -9.82 -22.31 0.71
C ARG A 936 -10.02 -21.94 2.17
N VAL A 937 -10.44 -20.70 2.47
CA VAL A 937 -10.78 -20.28 3.84
C VAL A 937 -11.90 -21.16 4.40
N ALA A 938 -12.99 -21.37 3.65
CA ALA A 938 -14.10 -22.22 4.07
C ALA A 938 -13.67 -23.67 4.34
N ASP A 939 -12.79 -24.24 3.52
CA ASP A 939 -12.28 -25.61 3.68
C ASP A 939 -11.35 -25.75 4.90
N HIS A 940 -10.42 -24.81 5.12
CA HIS A 940 -9.59 -24.81 6.34
C HIS A 940 -10.46 -24.67 7.60
N LEU A 941 -11.45 -23.78 7.59
CA LEU A 941 -12.38 -23.62 8.71
C LEU A 941 -13.19 -24.90 8.96
N ALA A 942 -13.76 -25.50 7.91
CA ALA A 942 -14.47 -26.78 8.01
C ALA A 942 -13.58 -27.96 8.46
N ALA A 943 -12.27 -27.91 8.18
CA ALA A 943 -11.28 -28.86 8.68
C ALA A 943 -10.82 -28.57 10.13
N GLY A 944 -11.17 -27.42 10.71
CA GLY A 944 -10.72 -26.97 12.04
C GLY A 944 -9.34 -26.28 12.06
N GLU A 945 -8.81 -25.89 10.90
CA GLU A 945 -7.47 -25.33 10.68
C GLU A 945 -7.48 -23.78 10.71
N VAL A 946 -7.88 -23.20 11.84
CA VAL A 946 -8.11 -21.75 11.98
C VAL A 946 -6.86 -20.91 11.63
N THR A 947 -5.65 -21.35 12.01
CA THR A 947 -4.40 -20.64 11.66
C THR A 947 -4.17 -20.56 10.15
N ALA A 948 -4.39 -21.67 9.42
CA ALA A 948 -4.26 -21.70 7.97
C ALA A 948 -5.34 -20.85 7.27
N ALA A 949 -6.57 -20.86 7.80
CA ALA A 949 -7.61 -19.93 7.35
C ALA A 949 -7.22 -18.46 7.55
N MET A 950 -6.63 -18.10 8.71
CA MET A 950 -6.13 -16.76 8.99
C MET A 950 -4.98 -16.33 8.09
N GLU A 951 -4.15 -17.25 7.58
CA GLU A 951 -3.13 -16.93 6.57
C GLU A 951 -3.71 -16.61 5.18
N GLN A 952 -4.97 -16.96 4.93
CA GLN A 952 -5.68 -16.71 3.68
C GLN A 952 -6.61 -15.46 3.74
N VAL A 953 -6.64 -14.70 4.84
CA VAL A 953 -7.49 -13.50 5.01
C VAL A 953 -6.62 -12.26 5.33
N THR A 954 -6.85 -11.15 4.63
CA THR A 954 -6.10 -9.91 4.87
C THR A 954 -6.69 -9.04 5.99
N PRO A 955 -5.92 -8.12 6.61
CA PRO A 955 -6.44 -7.26 7.66
C PRO A 955 -7.68 -6.43 7.28
N SER A 956 -7.80 -5.94 6.03
CA SER A 956 -9.01 -5.24 5.59
C SER A 956 -10.23 -6.18 5.49
N GLU A 957 -10.03 -7.39 4.97
CA GLU A 957 -11.07 -8.44 4.91
C GLU A 957 -11.51 -8.88 6.30
N LEU A 958 -10.57 -8.98 7.24
CA LEU A 958 -10.78 -9.33 8.64
C LEU A 958 -11.55 -8.23 9.40
N TYR A 959 -11.21 -6.96 9.17
CA TYR A 959 -11.94 -5.81 9.69
C TYR A 959 -13.39 -5.80 9.16
N GLN A 960 -13.59 -6.04 7.86
CA GLN A 960 -14.92 -6.13 7.25
C GLN A 960 -15.75 -7.31 7.77
N LEU A 961 -15.12 -8.45 8.08
CA LEU A 961 -15.78 -9.56 8.76
C LEU A 961 -16.24 -9.16 10.17
N GLY A 962 -15.42 -8.41 10.91
CA GLY A 962 -15.79 -7.84 12.21
C GLY A 962 -17.00 -6.90 12.12
N VAL A 963 -16.93 -5.92 11.22
CA VAL A 963 -18.00 -4.94 10.96
C VAL A 963 -19.31 -5.64 10.61
N ALA A 964 -19.29 -6.58 9.67
CA ALA A 964 -20.47 -7.33 9.28
C ALA A 964 -21.03 -8.19 10.43
N GLY A 965 -20.15 -8.80 11.24
CA GLY A 965 -20.52 -9.56 12.43
C GLY A 965 -21.30 -8.75 13.46
N VAL A 966 -20.83 -7.54 13.77
CA VAL A 966 -21.49 -6.63 14.71
C VAL A 966 -22.84 -6.15 14.17
N GLN A 967 -22.88 -5.71 12.90
CA GLN A 967 -24.08 -5.15 12.28
C GLN A 967 -25.19 -6.18 12.02
N GLN A 968 -24.81 -7.40 11.64
CA GLN A 968 -25.77 -8.48 11.34
C GLN A 968 -26.05 -9.38 12.56
N GLY A 969 -25.31 -9.20 13.67
CA GLY A 969 -25.55 -9.91 14.93
C GLY A 969 -25.28 -11.42 14.88
N PHE A 970 -24.28 -11.88 14.13
CA PHE A 970 -23.89 -13.29 14.09
C PHE A 970 -22.59 -13.56 14.87
N GLY A 971 -22.42 -14.82 15.29
CA GLY A 971 -21.40 -15.23 16.25
C GLY A 971 -21.94 -15.28 17.68
N GLY A 972 -21.43 -16.21 18.48
CA GLY A 972 -21.94 -16.50 19.82
C GLY A 972 -21.43 -15.55 20.89
N GLY A 973 -22.21 -14.51 21.21
CA GLY A 973 -22.04 -13.72 22.44
C GLY A 973 -20.67 -13.04 22.59
N ILE A 974 -20.05 -12.62 21.48
CA ILE A 974 -18.68 -12.09 21.44
C ILE A 974 -18.57 -10.81 22.30
N PRO A 975 -17.74 -10.77 23.38
CA PRO A 975 -17.67 -9.62 24.28
C PRO A 975 -17.32 -8.31 23.56
N ALA A 976 -16.32 -8.36 22.67
CA ALA A 976 -15.91 -7.21 21.84
C ALA A 976 -17.05 -6.64 20.98
N ALA A 977 -18.02 -7.44 20.53
CA ALA A 977 -19.15 -6.94 19.74
C ALA A 977 -20.17 -6.15 20.58
N GLY A 978 -20.27 -6.44 21.88
CA GLY A 978 -21.05 -5.63 22.83
C GLY A 978 -20.40 -4.26 23.06
N GLU A 979 -19.06 -4.26 23.22
CA GLU A 979 -18.28 -3.05 23.42
C GLU A 979 -18.29 -2.13 22.18
N ILE A 980 -18.13 -2.68 20.97
CA ILE A 980 -18.25 -1.90 19.72
C ILE A 980 -19.56 -1.12 19.66
N ARG A 981 -20.71 -1.78 19.92
CA ARG A 981 -22.03 -1.10 19.92
C ARG A 981 -22.14 -0.01 20.99
N ARG A 982 -21.45 -0.17 22.13
CA ARG A 982 -21.37 0.89 23.16
C ARG A 982 -20.60 2.09 22.63
N LEU A 983 -19.47 1.88 21.95
CA LEU A 983 -18.65 2.95 21.38
C LEU A 983 -19.35 3.66 20.21
N GLU A 984 -20.04 2.92 19.33
CA GLU A 984 -20.89 3.49 18.27
C GLU A 984 -21.97 4.42 18.85
N ALA A 985 -22.59 4.05 19.97
CA ALA A 985 -23.61 4.86 20.64
C ALA A 985 -23.02 6.05 21.42
N ALA A 986 -21.85 5.89 22.04
CA ALA A 986 -21.23 6.92 22.88
C ALA A 986 -20.47 8.00 22.07
N ALA A 987 -19.87 7.62 20.94
CA ALA A 987 -19.04 8.50 20.12
C ALA A 987 -19.24 8.25 18.61
N PRO A 988 -20.45 8.37 18.05
CA PRO A 988 -20.76 8.01 16.65
C PRO A 988 -19.91 8.77 15.61
N GLN A 989 -19.49 10.00 15.91
CA GLN A 989 -18.61 10.81 15.06
C GLN A 989 -17.15 10.29 15.01
N LEU A 990 -16.73 9.47 15.97
CA LEU A 990 -15.39 8.88 16.07
C LEU A 990 -15.40 7.38 15.72
N CYS A 991 -16.42 6.67 16.20
CA CYS A 991 -16.61 5.23 16.07
C CYS A 991 -17.64 4.92 14.98
N SER A 992 -17.27 5.21 13.72
CA SER A 992 -18.06 4.87 12.53
C SER A 992 -17.15 4.42 11.38
N GLN A 993 -17.73 3.74 10.39
CA GLN A 993 -16.96 3.31 9.20
C GLN A 993 -16.34 4.49 8.45
N THR A 994 -17.04 5.63 8.36
CA THR A 994 -16.53 6.85 7.73
C THR A 994 -15.32 7.39 8.50
N ALA A 995 -15.43 7.55 9.82
CA ALA A 995 -14.33 8.06 10.64
C ALA A 995 -13.08 7.14 10.60
N VAL A 996 -13.28 5.81 10.60
CA VAL A 996 -12.18 4.85 10.42
C VAL A 996 -11.59 4.92 9.01
N SER A 997 -12.42 5.07 7.97
CA SER A 997 -11.96 5.21 6.59
C SER A 997 -11.07 6.45 6.40
N GLU A 998 -11.48 7.61 6.93
CA GLU A 998 -10.68 8.85 6.86
C GLU A 998 -9.36 8.77 7.64
N SER A 999 -9.32 8.01 8.74
CA SER A 999 -8.19 7.99 9.69
C SER A 999 -7.18 6.86 9.42
N PHE A 1000 -7.67 5.67 9.05
CA PHE A 1000 -6.89 4.44 8.89
C PHE A 1000 -6.96 3.87 7.46
N GLY A 1001 -7.68 4.53 6.55
CA GLY A 1001 -7.63 4.23 5.13
C GLY A 1001 -6.27 4.55 4.51
N THR A 1002 -6.21 4.46 3.19
CA THR A 1002 -4.99 4.68 2.41
C THR A 1002 -5.25 5.51 1.17
N PRO A 1003 -4.30 6.37 0.76
CA PRO A 1003 -4.42 7.27 -0.39
C PRO A 1003 -4.38 6.51 -1.70
N LYS A 1004 -5.33 6.75 -2.61
CA LYS A 1004 -5.50 5.96 -3.83
C LYS A 1004 -5.55 6.85 -5.09
N PRO A 1005 -4.46 7.55 -5.45
CA PRO A 1005 -4.50 8.59 -6.49
C PRO A 1005 -4.90 8.07 -7.88
N THR A 1006 -4.66 6.80 -8.23
CA THR A 1006 -5.10 6.23 -9.51
C THR A 1006 -6.56 5.74 -9.47
N LEU A 1007 -7.00 5.15 -8.36
CA LEU A 1007 -8.35 4.57 -8.25
C LEU A 1007 -9.42 5.57 -7.80
N THR A 1008 -9.04 6.65 -7.10
CA THR A 1008 -9.96 7.65 -6.52
C THR A 1008 -9.69 9.08 -6.96
N ASN A 1009 -8.66 9.30 -7.81
CA ASN A 1009 -8.16 10.62 -8.19
C ASN A 1009 -7.92 11.55 -7.00
N SER A 1010 -7.54 11.00 -5.83
CA SER A 1010 -7.38 11.74 -4.57
C SER A 1010 -6.23 11.19 -3.72
N GLN A 1011 -5.62 12.05 -2.89
CA GLN A 1011 -4.66 11.68 -1.84
C GLN A 1011 -5.33 11.55 -0.46
N HIS A 1012 -6.66 11.72 -0.38
CA HIS A 1012 -7.41 11.47 0.84
C HIS A 1012 -7.40 9.97 1.19
N PRO A 1013 -7.15 9.58 2.45
CA PRO A 1013 -7.26 8.18 2.88
C PRO A 1013 -8.69 7.66 2.76
N GLU A 1014 -8.88 6.51 2.11
CA GLU A 1014 -10.21 5.89 1.94
C GLU A 1014 -10.11 4.34 2.03
N LEU A 1015 -11.11 3.70 2.62
CA LEU A 1015 -11.34 2.24 2.55
C LEU A 1015 -12.52 2.00 1.58
N LEU A 1016 -12.34 1.19 0.53
CA LEU A 1016 -13.32 1.06 -0.55
C LEU A 1016 -14.15 -0.24 -0.48
N TYR A 1017 -13.73 -1.20 0.33
CA TYR A 1017 -14.35 -2.52 0.54
C TYR A 1017 -14.48 -3.34 -0.76
N LEU A 1018 -13.44 -3.25 -1.60
CA LEU A 1018 -13.39 -3.87 -2.92
C LEU A 1018 -12.74 -5.25 -2.88
N ARG A 1019 -13.25 -6.18 -3.71
CA ARG A 1019 -12.53 -7.43 -3.98
C ARG A 1019 -11.12 -7.14 -4.49
N THR A 1020 -10.11 -7.85 -3.97
CA THR A 1020 -8.72 -7.78 -4.43
C THR A 1020 -8.63 -7.67 -5.95
N PHE A 1021 -8.07 -6.55 -6.40
CA PHE A 1021 -7.79 -6.33 -7.81
C PHE A 1021 -6.67 -7.29 -8.26
N PRO A 1022 -6.75 -7.83 -9.47
CA PRO A 1022 -5.64 -8.55 -10.07
C PRO A 1022 -4.54 -7.57 -10.52
N THR A 1023 -3.33 -8.06 -10.72
CA THR A 1023 -2.24 -7.26 -11.30
C THR A 1023 -2.62 -6.83 -12.73
N LEU A 1024 -2.63 -5.52 -13.01
CA LEU A 1024 -2.92 -4.93 -14.33
C LEU A 1024 -1.70 -4.22 -14.92
N MET A 1025 -1.68 -4.04 -16.24
CA MET A 1025 -0.56 -3.41 -16.97
C MET A 1025 -0.34 -1.95 -16.53
N GLY A 1026 0.88 -1.61 -16.10
CA GLY A 1026 1.32 -0.22 -15.88
C GLY A 1026 0.67 0.53 -14.71
N TYR A 1027 -0.19 -0.15 -13.94
CA TYR A 1027 -0.86 0.39 -12.74
C TYR A 1027 -0.81 -0.61 -11.58
N SER A 1028 0.10 -1.58 -11.67
CA SER A 1028 0.06 -2.87 -11.00
C SER A 1028 0.01 -2.81 -9.47
N SER A 1029 0.46 -1.72 -8.84
CA SER A 1029 0.28 -1.43 -7.41
C SER A 1029 -0.78 -0.38 -7.09
N ARG A 1030 -0.86 0.70 -7.87
CA ARG A 1030 -1.68 1.90 -7.59
C ARG A 1030 -3.21 1.68 -7.61
N ILE A 1031 -3.65 0.45 -7.90
CA ILE A 1031 -5.05 0.01 -7.91
C ILE A 1031 -5.31 -1.26 -7.09
N LEU A 1032 -4.31 -1.80 -6.37
CA LEU A 1032 -4.46 -2.99 -5.53
C LEU A 1032 -5.13 -2.65 -4.19
N ALA A 1033 -6.39 -2.22 -4.29
CA ALA A 1033 -7.09 -1.34 -3.36
C ALA A 1033 -6.98 -1.63 -1.85
N GLU A 1034 -6.79 -2.88 -1.39
CA GLU A 1034 -7.01 -3.22 0.04
C GLU A 1034 -6.13 -4.35 0.60
N SER A 1035 -6.01 -5.48 -0.10
CA SER A 1035 -5.29 -6.66 0.42
C SER A 1035 -3.77 -6.46 0.60
N TRP A 1036 -3.25 -5.30 0.18
CA TRP A 1036 -1.83 -4.91 0.23
C TRP A 1036 -1.61 -3.58 0.96
N GLU A 1037 -2.68 -2.80 1.11
CA GLU A 1037 -2.72 -1.52 1.81
C GLU A 1037 -3.22 -1.68 3.26
N SER A 1038 -3.53 -2.91 3.65
CA SER A 1038 -3.99 -3.39 4.96
C SER A 1038 -3.11 -3.05 6.18
N ASN A 1039 -1.96 -2.41 5.98
CA ASN A 1039 -0.96 -2.12 7.02
C ASN A 1039 -1.52 -1.26 8.15
N ASN A 1040 -2.30 -0.22 7.81
CA ASN A 1040 -2.74 0.78 8.78
C ASN A 1040 -3.72 0.18 9.82
N LEU A 1041 -4.70 -0.62 9.38
CA LEU A 1041 -5.62 -1.33 10.28
C LEU A 1041 -4.89 -2.36 11.15
N PHE A 1042 -3.90 -3.06 10.60
CA PHE A 1042 -3.12 -4.05 11.33
C PHE A 1042 -2.24 -3.42 12.42
N PHE A 1043 -1.50 -2.36 12.09
CA PHE A 1043 -0.64 -1.67 13.06
C PHE A 1043 -1.42 -0.81 14.06
N ALA A 1044 -2.59 -0.29 13.70
CA ALA A 1044 -3.53 0.29 14.68
C ALA A 1044 -4.01 -0.75 15.71
N SER A 1045 -4.39 -1.97 15.26
CA SER A 1045 -4.74 -3.06 16.18
C SER A 1045 -3.55 -3.54 17.02
N LEU A 1046 -2.31 -3.39 16.56
CA LEU A 1046 -1.11 -3.67 17.35
C LEU A 1046 -0.85 -2.57 18.39
N ALA A 1047 -1.06 -1.30 18.05
CA ALA A 1047 -0.91 -0.20 18.98
C ALA A 1047 -1.93 -0.25 20.14
N ASP A 1048 -3.16 -0.66 19.87
CA ASP A 1048 -4.17 -0.94 20.90
C ASP A 1048 -3.74 -2.05 21.87
N GLU A 1049 -3.26 -3.20 21.34
CA GLU A 1049 -2.71 -4.32 22.12
C GLU A 1049 -1.54 -3.88 23.03
N LEU A 1050 -0.71 -2.95 22.57
CA LEU A 1050 0.49 -2.49 23.27
C LEU A 1050 0.26 -1.24 24.14
N TYR A 1051 -0.98 -0.76 24.27
CA TYR A 1051 -1.33 0.45 25.03
C TYR A 1051 -0.48 1.67 24.60
N LEU A 1052 -0.37 1.87 23.28
CA LEU A 1052 0.28 3.01 22.65
C LEU A 1052 -0.75 4.08 22.32
N SER A 1053 -0.35 5.34 22.46
CA SER A 1053 -1.20 6.47 22.08
C SER A 1053 -1.29 6.59 20.55
N PRO A 1054 -2.41 7.10 19.99
CA PRO A 1054 -2.55 7.27 18.54
C PRO A 1054 -1.46 8.17 17.95
N SER A 1055 -1.03 9.22 18.65
CA SER A 1055 0.02 10.14 18.22
C SER A 1055 1.33 9.41 17.86
N GLN A 1056 1.75 8.41 18.66
CA GLN A 1056 2.96 7.62 18.43
C GLN A 1056 2.96 6.87 17.08
N LEU A 1057 1.79 6.60 16.49
CA LEU A 1057 1.71 6.00 15.15
C LEU A 1057 2.29 6.91 14.06
N ASN A 1058 2.38 8.24 14.26
CA ASN A 1058 3.03 9.15 13.31
C ASN A 1058 4.53 8.83 13.08
N VAL A 1059 5.17 8.09 14.01
CA VAL A 1059 6.57 7.63 13.90
C VAL A 1059 6.63 6.11 13.72
N LEU A 1060 5.93 5.36 14.57
CA LEU A 1060 6.04 3.90 14.63
C LEU A 1060 5.45 3.19 13.41
N LEU A 1061 4.34 3.67 12.85
CA LEU A 1061 3.70 3.02 11.70
C LEU A 1061 4.54 3.15 10.41
N PRO A 1062 5.14 4.31 10.09
CA PRO A 1062 6.17 4.42 9.05
C PRO A 1062 7.37 3.49 9.29
N GLU A 1063 7.90 3.43 10.52
CA GLU A 1063 9.03 2.56 10.87
C GLU A 1063 8.71 1.06 10.69
N TRP A 1064 7.58 0.60 11.22
CA TRP A 1064 7.15 -0.79 11.09
C TRP A 1064 6.82 -1.16 9.64
N THR A 1065 6.35 -0.21 8.84
CA THR A 1065 6.14 -0.40 7.40
C THR A 1065 7.47 -0.56 6.66
N GLN A 1066 8.49 0.26 6.96
CA GLN A 1066 9.83 0.10 6.40
C GLN A 1066 10.43 -1.27 6.76
N ARG A 1067 10.41 -1.65 8.04
CA ARG A 1067 10.91 -2.95 8.50
C ARG A 1067 10.15 -4.11 7.87
N THR A 1068 8.85 -3.96 7.67
CA THR A 1068 8.02 -4.95 6.96
C THR A 1068 8.56 -5.09 5.54
N VAL A 1069 8.70 -4.00 4.79
CA VAL A 1069 9.23 -3.98 3.43
C VAL A 1069 10.62 -4.65 3.33
N GLU A 1070 11.56 -4.33 4.22
CA GLU A 1070 12.91 -4.93 4.31
C GLU A 1070 12.90 -6.44 4.62
N GLN A 1071 11.81 -6.94 5.20
CA GLN A 1071 11.56 -8.36 5.49
C GLN A 1071 10.62 -9.06 4.47
N ILE A 1072 10.00 -8.34 3.52
CA ILE A 1072 9.17 -8.99 2.51
C ILE A 1072 10.07 -9.79 1.57
N PHE A 1073 9.67 -11.05 1.39
CA PHE A 1073 10.40 -11.98 0.57
C PHE A 1073 9.41 -12.79 -0.29
N ALA A 1074 8.86 -12.09 -1.29
CA ALA A 1074 7.81 -12.55 -2.18
C ALA A 1074 8.35 -12.83 -3.59
N THR A 1075 7.71 -13.75 -4.31
CA THR A 1075 8.17 -14.18 -5.64
C THR A 1075 7.73 -13.25 -6.78
N HIS A 1076 6.55 -12.63 -6.64
CA HIS A 1076 5.94 -11.76 -7.63
C HIS A 1076 4.96 -10.84 -6.90
N LEU A 1077 4.27 -9.99 -7.66
CA LEU A 1077 2.95 -9.57 -7.23
C LEU A 1077 1.96 -10.79 -7.18
N GLU A 1078 0.67 -10.62 -6.89
CA GLU A 1078 -0.23 -11.71 -6.47
C GLU A 1078 0.21 -12.49 -5.18
N ASP A 1079 1.48 -12.51 -4.78
CA ASP A 1079 2.04 -13.10 -3.53
C ASP A 1079 1.90 -12.16 -2.32
N TRP A 1080 0.69 -11.65 -2.13
CA TRP A 1080 0.30 -10.89 -0.93
C TRP A 1080 0.44 -11.69 0.39
N PRO A 1081 0.41 -13.05 0.45
CA PRO A 1081 0.67 -13.77 1.69
C PRO A 1081 2.08 -13.53 2.24
N ALA A 1082 3.08 -13.29 1.38
CA ALA A 1082 4.43 -12.92 1.82
C ALA A 1082 4.45 -11.57 2.57
N LEU A 1083 3.66 -10.59 2.13
CA LEU A 1083 3.45 -9.33 2.86
C LEU A 1083 2.80 -9.59 4.23
N LEU A 1084 1.72 -10.37 4.28
CA LEU A 1084 1.04 -10.70 5.56
C LEU A 1084 1.96 -11.46 6.53
N ARG A 1085 2.80 -12.38 6.02
CA ARG A 1085 3.83 -13.05 6.83
C ARG A 1085 4.84 -12.04 7.39
N SER A 1086 5.36 -11.14 6.56
CA SER A 1086 6.30 -10.10 7.02
C SER A 1086 5.71 -9.21 8.11
N MET A 1087 4.47 -8.71 7.92
CA MET A 1087 3.76 -7.89 8.92
C MET A 1087 3.62 -8.61 10.27
N ARG A 1088 3.32 -9.91 10.26
CA ARG A 1088 3.23 -10.74 11.48
C ARG A 1088 4.59 -10.88 12.16
N THR A 1089 5.65 -11.18 11.41
CA THR A 1089 7.03 -11.25 11.92
C THR A 1089 7.45 -9.96 12.61
N ILE A 1090 7.15 -8.78 12.01
CA ILE A 1090 7.42 -7.49 12.64
C ILE A 1090 6.60 -7.30 13.92
N ALA A 1091 5.28 -7.56 13.88
CA ALA A 1091 4.42 -7.43 15.05
C ALA A 1091 4.85 -8.33 16.22
N ASP A 1092 5.24 -9.58 15.95
CA ASP A 1092 5.68 -10.52 16.98
C ASP A 1092 7.05 -10.12 17.57
N GLY A 1093 7.95 -9.56 16.77
CA GLY A 1093 9.17 -8.91 17.24
C GLY A 1093 8.88 -7.74 18.18
N VAL A 1094 7.95 -6.85 17.80
CA VAL A 1094 7.54 -5.70 18.62
C VAL A 1094 6.87 -6.14 19.93
N ARG A 1095 5.99 -7.16 19.89
CA ARG A 1095 5.39 -7.78 21.08
C ARG A 1095 6.46 -8.33 22.02
N ALA A 1096 7.43 -9.09 21.50
CA ALA A 1096 8.50 -9.67 22.29
C ALA A 1096 9.40 -8.60 22.93
N GLN A 1097 9.75 -7.55 22.18
CA GLN A 1097 10.52 -6.41 22.70
C GLN A 1097 9.75 -5.66 23.80
N THR A 1098 8.46 -5.38 23.59
CA THR A 1098 7.63 -4.65 24.57
C THR A 1098 7.47 -5.44 25.86
N ARG A 1099 7.20 -6.76 25.77
CA ARG A 1099 7.13 -7.64 26.95
C ARG A 1099 8.47 -7.71 27.70
N LYS A 1100 9.60 -7.69 26.98
CA LYS A 1100 10.94 -7.64 27.60
C LYS A 1100 11.17 -6.33 28.37
N LEU A 1101 10.73 -5.19 27.84
CA LEU A 1101 10.81 -3.89 28.52
C LEU A 1101 9.92 -3.85 29.77
N GLN A 1102 8.65 -4.24 29.67
CA GLN A 1102 7.73 -4.34 30.80
C GLN A 1102 8.26 -5.26 31.91
N ALA A 1103 8.88 -6.38 31.55
CA ALA A 1103 9.51 -7.29 32.51
C ALA A 1103 10.77 -6.73 33.17
N LEU A 1104 11.46 -5.77 32.55
CA LEU A 1104 12.59 -5.04 33.14
C LEU A 1104 12.10 -3.93 34.07
N GLU A 1105 11.09 -3.15 33.66
CA GLU A 1105 10.43 -2.14 34.50
C GLU A 1105 9.86 -2.76 35.79
N THR A 1106 9.15 -3.89 35.66
CA THR A 1106 8.61 -4.63 36.81
C THR A 1106 9.71 -5.13 37.75
N LYS A 1107 10.91 -5.44 37.23
CA LYS A 1107 12.08 -5.85 38.04
C LYS A 1107 12.88 -4.68 38.61
N ALA A 1108 12.68 -3.46 38.11
CA ALA A 1108 13.33 -2.24 38.60
C ALA A 1108 12.47 -1.50 39.63
N GLY A 1109 11.15 -1.77 39.66
CA GLY A 1109 10.21 -1.30 40.68
C GLY A 1109 9.98 -2.28 41.85
N LEU A 1110 10.70 -3.40 41.88
CA LEU A 1110 10.77 -4.38 42.98
C LEU A 1110 12.14 -4.30 43.67
#